data_AF-A0A8T2JUP0-F1
#
_entry.id   AF-A0A8T2JUP0-F1
#
_cell.length_a   1.000
_cell.length_b   1.000
_cell.length_c   1.000
_cell.angle_alpha   90.00
_cell.angle_beta   90.00
_cell.angle_gamma   90.00
#
_symmetry.space_group_name_H-M   'P 1'
#
loop_
_entity.id
_entity.type
_entity.pdbx_description
1 polymer ?
#
loop_
_entity_poly.entity_id
_entity_poly.type
_entity_poly.pdbx_seq_one_letter_code
_entity_poly.pdbx_strand_id
1 'polypeptide(L)'
;MRVDNSGWPKLFDTIQSARGSRVMQDEETNECMLDVFPEKCECWRRTINCSGRHLHSVPPVSFNVTALDLKDNKIKHLNDGIFSHYQSLEKLLLQNNKLRVLSFLTFSGLFHLKMLFLSNNRIESLEAGVFKDLNSLEWLILDNNKVAKIVSGTFTGLESLYFLYLLNNSIREIPKHSICKEMPHLNWLDLEGNQMRTIRRSVFQECITVLSLRRNKIQQIRKGALSQMSKLVDLDLSVNQITDLPPSLFTNLKDLQQLNISFNHFNHIPQNQFDLLTNLQSLNMEDIEIPNIHNRMFSSLVNLSHIYFKKFQYCSYAPHVRSCKPNSDGISSFENLLANILLRVFVWVMACVTCFGNLFVICMRSFIVTENCQHTMSIKSLCCADCLMGFYLFCIGAFDIKFQGEYNKHAQAWMESWECKLVGSLAMLSSEVSVMMLTYMTLEKYLCIVFPFSHFRAGRGQTLCTLTAIWGLGFFITIIPFFSYETFGNFYGRNGVCFPLQSDSTEKFGARGYSVGIFLGLNLLAFIAIVFSYSSMFYSIHKTGAKTAERSVLSREVTIAKRFFFIVFTDALCWIPIFLLKAVSLTEAEIPGTITSWVVIFILPINSALNPILYTLTTSSFQEKLKQCLQSKRHQIQESGKSFTLVSINTNTA
;
A
#
# COMPACT_ATOMS: atom_id res chain seq x y z
N MET A 1 -6.54 -10.00 4.55
CA MET A 1 -6.16 -10.68 5.81
C MET A 1 -5.41 -9.67 6.66
N ARG A 2 -6.09 -8.97 7.57
CA ARG A 2 -5.44 -8.02 8.49
C ARG A 2 -4.91 -8.83 9.67
N VAL A 3 -3.61 -8.75 9.88
CA VAL A 3 -2.93 -9.33 11.04
C VAL A 3 -3.34 -8.49 12.25
N ASP A 4 -4.24 -9.02 13.08
CA ASP A 4 -4.38 -8.57 14.46
C ASP A 4 -3.06 -8.91 15.17
N ASN A 5 -2.17 -7.92 15.25
CA ASN A 5 -0.90 -8.00 15.99
C ASN A 5 -1.10 -7.82 17.50
N SER A 6 -2.33 -7.72 17.99
CA SER A 6 -2.62 -7.95 19.39
C SER A 6 -2.49 -9.46 19.65
N GLY A 7 -1.30 -9.95 20.01
CA GLY A 7 -1.02 -11.34 20.39
C GLY A 7 -1.82 -11.87 21.62
N TRP A 8 -2.96 -11.27 21.92
CA TRP A 8 -3.78 -11.47 23.10
C TRP A 8 -4.84 -12.57 23.00
N PRO A 9 -5.33 -13.03 21.82
CA PRO A 9 -6.08 -14.29 21.76
C PRO A 9 -5.20 -15.47 22.23
N LYS A 10 -3.90 -15.44 21.90
CA LYS A 10 -2.92 -16.40 22.43
C LYS A 10 -2.66 -16.22 23.91
N LEU A 11 -2.61 -14.99 24.45
CA LEU A 11 -2.49 -14.77 25.89
C LEU A 11 -3.78 -15.12 26.65
N PHE A 12 -4.94 -14.99 26.03
CA PHE A 12 -6.24 -15.44 26.54
C PHE A 12 -6.27 -16.98 26.67
N ASP A 13 -5.84 -17.71 25.63
CA ASP A 13 -5.64 -19.16 25.70
C ASP A 13 -4.50 -19.54 26.67
N THR A 14 -3.48 -18.70 26.83
CA THR A 14 -2.34 -18.95 27.73
C THR A 14 -2.67 -18.64 29.19
N ILE A 15 -3.51 -17.66 29.52
CA ILE A 15 -3.98 -17.39 30.89
C ILE A 15 -5.05 -18.41 31.28
N GLN A 16 -5.90 -18.82 30.34
CA GLN A 16 -6.85 -19.90 30.55
C GLN A 16 -6.13 -21.25 30.71
N SER A 17 -5.05 -21.51 29.96
CA SER A 17 -4.22 -22.72 30.15
C SER A 17 -3.26 -22.62 31.35
N ALA A 18 -2.73 -21.45 31.70
CA ALA A 18 -1.85 -21.26 32.86
C ALA A 18 -2.61 -21.28 34.20
N ARG A 19 -3.87 -20.81 34.25
CA ARG A 19 -4.78 -21.09 35.38
C ARG A 19 -5.38 -22.51 35.33
N GLY A 20 -5.42 -23.13 34.14
CA GLY A 20 -5.81 -24.53 33.93
C GLY A 20 -4.71 -25.57 34.20
N SER A 21 -3.46 -25.15 34.42
CA SER A 21 -2.30 -26.06 34.62
C SER A 21 -1.93 -26.24 36.09
N ARG A 22 -2.95 -26.50 36.92
CA ARG A 22 -2.85 -27.34 38.13
C ARG A 22 -4.17 -28.09 38.31
N VAL A 23 -4.62 -28.76 37.27
CA VAL A 23 -5.52 -29.91 37.45
C VAL A 23 -4.59 -31.12 37.39
N MET A 24 -4.19 -31.59 38.57
CA MET A 24 -3.75 -32.97 38.69
C MET A 24 -4.86 -33.83 38.10
N GLN A 25 -4.48 -34.82 37.30
CA GLN A 25 -5.35 -35.94 36.94
C GLN A 25 -5.75 -36.67 38.23
N ASP A 26 -6.75 -36.15 38.91
CA ASP A 26 -7.56 -36.94 39.82
C ASP A 26 -8.76 -37.43 39.01
N GLU A 27 -8.83 -38.74 38.84
CA GLU A 27 -10.00 -39.49 38.36
C GLU A 27 -11.14 -39.40 39.40
N GLU A 28 -11.55 -38.18 39.75
CA GLU A 28 -12.81 -37.94 40.46
C GLU A 28 -13.94 -38.00 39.44
N THR A 29 -14.73 -39.07 39.54
CA THR A 29 -16.00 -39.30 38.83
C THR A 29 -16.65 -38.00 38.37
N ASN A 30 -16.74 -37.83 37.06
CA ASN A 30 -17.34 -36.71 36.34
C ASN A 30 -18.88 -36.63 36.52
N GLU A 31 -19.41 -37.18 37.62
CA GLU A 31 -20.82 -37.30 37.88
C GLU A 31 -21.46 -35.94 38.22
N CYS A 32 -22.73 -35.80 37.87
CA CYS A 32 -23.52 -34.62 38.18
C CYS A 32 -23.82 -34.59 39.68
N MET A 33 -23.47 -33.48 40.35
CA MET A 33 -23.71 -33.24 41.78
C MET A 33 -24.95 -32.35 42.01
N LEU A 34 -25.83 -32.25 41.01
CA LEU A 34 -27.04 -31.41 41.03
C LEU A 34 -28.28 -32.29 41.00
N ASP A 35 -29.18 -32.07 41.96
CA ASP A 35 -30.43 -32.83 42.08
C ASP A 35 -31.44 -32.57 40.95
N VAL A 36 -31.40 -31.36 40.36
CA VAL A 36 -32.37 -30.89 39.36
C VAL A 36 -31.63 -30.21 38.21
N PHE A 37 -31.77 -30.75 36.99
CA PHE A 37 -31.38 -30.10 35.75
C PHE A 37 -32.24 -30.62 34.57
N PRO A 38 -32.36 -29.88 33.46
CA PRO A 38 -33.19 -30.29 32.33
C PRO A 38 -32.57 -31.45 31.53
N GLU A 39 -33.37 -32.43 31.12
CA GLU A 39 -32.91 -33.59 30.32
C GLU A 39 -32.21 -33.20 29.01
N LYS A 40 -32.57 -32.04 28.43
CA LYS A 40 -31.94 -31.53 27.19
C LYS A 40 -30.58 -30.90 27.42
N CYS A 41 -30.12 -30.79 28.67
CA CYS A 41 -28.87 -30.17 29.06
C CYS A 41 -27.90 -31.21 29.62
N GLU A 42 -26.62 -30.91 29.51
CA GLU A 42 -25.54 -31.74 30.07
C GLU A 42 -25.13 -31.19 31.43
N CYS A 43 -24.88 -32.08 32.39
CA CYS A 43 -24.41 -31.72 33.72
C CYS A 43 -23.05 -32.37 33.99
N TRP A 44 -22.11 -31.57 34.50
CA TRP A 44 -20.80 -32.02 34.98
C TRP A 44 -20.50 -31.37 36.32
N ARG A 45 -20.34 -32.17 37.38
CA ARG A 45 -20.17 -31.68 38.76
C ARG A 45 -21.28 -30.69 39.12
N ARG A 46 -20.96 -29.40 39.27
CA ARG A 46 -21.91 -28.31 39.55
C ARG A 46 -22.05 -27.33 38.36
N THR A 47 -21.81 -27.80 37.14
CA THR A 47 -21.89 -27.02 35.90
C THR A 47 -22.98 -27.59 34.99
N ILE A 48 -23.80 -26.72 34.41
CA ILE A 48 -24.84 -27.09 33.46
C ILE A 48 -24.55 -26.45 32.10
N ASN A 49 -24.61 -27.27 31.04
CA ASN A 49 -24.50 -26.86 29.66
C ASN A 49 -25.81 -27.10 28.89
N CYS A 50 -26.51 -26.00 28.58
CA CYS A 50 -27.72 -25.97 27.75
C CYS A 50 -27.50 -25.19 26.45
N SER A 51 -26.27 -25.14 25.94
CA SER A 51 -25.94 -24.43 24.70
C SER A 51 -26.71 -24.99 23.51
N GLY A 52 -27.26 -24.12 22.66
CA GLY A 52 -27.86 -24.55 21.37
C GLY A 52 -29.17 -25.34 21.48
N ARG A 53 -29.84 -25.38 22.63
CA ARG A 53 -31.04 -26.21 22.88
C ARG A 53 -32.36 -25.54 22.49
N HIS A 54 -32.30 -24.43 21.75
CA HIS A 54 -33.46 -23.62 21.32
C HIS A 54 -34.36 -23.15 22.47
N LEU A 55 -33.79 -22.93 23.65
CA LEU A 55 -34.54 -22.50 24.84
C LEU A 55 -35.11 -21.08 24.65
N HIS A 56 -36.33 -20.88 25.13
CA HIS A 56 -37.02 -19.58 25.11
C HIS A 56 -36.99 -18.84 26.45
N SER A 57 -36.66 -19.55 27.54
CA SER A 57 -36.53 -19.06 28.91
C SER A 57 -35.39 -19.80 29.62
N VAL A 58 -34.95 -19.25 30.76
CA VAL A 58 -34.02 -19.94 31.66
C VAL A 58 -34.70 -21.17 32.25
N PRO A 59 -34.11 -22.37 32.14
CA PRO A 59 -34.69 -23.57 32.72
C PRO A 59 -34.42 -23.67 34.23
N PRO A 60 -35.27 -24.36 35.01
CA PRO A 60 -35.04 -24.56 36.44
C PRO A 60 -33.86 -25.52 36.66
N VAL A 61 -32.98 -25.17 37.59
CA VAL A 61 -31.78 -25.94 37.98
C VAL A 61 -31.59 -25.89 39.50
N SER A 62 -30.76 -26.78 40.05
CA SER A 62 -30.41 -26.79 41.48
C SER A 62 -29.72 -25.49 41.94
N PHE A 63 -30.01 -25.06 43.17
CA PHE A 63 -29.52 -23.81 43.77
C PHE A 63 -27.99 -23.74 43.96
N ASN A 64 -27.33 -24.90 44.09
CA ASN A 64 -25.89 -25.03 44.29
C ASN A 64 -25.08 -25.06 42.97
N VAL A 65 -25.72 -24.73 41.84
CA VAL A 65 -25.04 -24.60 40.54
C VAL A 65 -23.97 -23.51 40.59
N THR A 66 -22.81 -23.80 40.00
CA THR A 66 -21.63 -22.91 39.97
C THR A 66 -21.39 -22.30 38.59
N ALA A 67 -21.80 -22.98 37.52
CA ALA A 67 -21.71 -22.45 36.17
C ALA A 67 -22.93 -22.86 35.33
N LEU A 68 -23.48 -21.90 34.59
CA LEU A 68 -24.67 -22.09 33.77
C LEU A 68 -24.41 -21.56 32.34
N ASP A 69 -24.33 -22.48 31.38
CA ASP A 69 -24.19 -22.18 29.96
C ASP A 69 -25.53 -22.21 29.22
N LEU A 70 -26.04 -21.04 28.84
CA LEU A 70 -27.29 -20.82 28.11
C LEU A 70 -27.04 -20.16 26.75
N LYS A 71 -25.83 -20.21 26.21
CA LYS A 71 -25.52 -19.57 24.93
C LYS A 71 -26.25 -20.23 23.74
N ASP A 72 -26.30 -19.54 22.62
CA ASP A 72 -26.87 -20.05 21.35
C ASP A 72 -28.34 -20.48 21.47
N ASN A 73 -29.12 -19.79 22.29
CA ASN A 73 -30.53 -20.07 22.51
C ASN A 73 -31.44 -18.97 21.91
N LYS A 74 -32.73 -19.01 22.23
CA LYS A 74 -33.75 -18.08 21.72
C LYS A 74 -34.40 -17.28 22.86
N ILE A 75 -33.68 -17.08 23.97
CA ILE A 75 -34.17 -16.39 25.16
C ILE A 75 -34.36 -14.91 24.83
N LYS A 76 -35.56 -14.39 25.07
CA LYS A 76 -35.92 -12.99 24.77
C LYS A 76 -35.98 -12.10 26.02
N HIS A 77 -36.36 -12.69 27.15
CA HIS A 77 -36.62 -11.98 28.40
C HIS A 77 -36.00 -12.76 29.55
N LEU A 78 -35.43 -12.03 30.51
CA LEU A 78 -35.03 -12.53 31.81
C LEU A 78 -35.98 -11.86 32.81
N ASN A 79 -36.80 -12.66 33.49
CA ASN A 79 -37.72 -12.12 34.48
C ASN A 79 -36.93 -11.63 35.70
N ASP A 80 -37.50 -10.65 36.41
CA ASP A 80 -36.90 -10.12 37.63
C ASP A 80 -36.65 -11.24 38.66
N GLY A 81 -35.46 -11.27 39.26
CA GLY A 81 -35.09 -12.28 40.25
C GLY A 81 -34.94 -13.71 39.73
N ILE A 82 -34.92 -13.95 38.41
CA ILE A 82 -34.83 -15.33 37.86
C ILE A 82 -33.59 -16.10 38.35
N PHE A 83 -32.52 -15.39 38.73
CA PHE A 83 -31.29 -15.98 39.24
C PHE A 83 -31.09 -15.85 40.76
N SER A 84 -32.03 -15.28 41.51
CA SER A 84 -31.85 -14.95 42.94
C SER A 84 -31.63 -16.18 43.83
N HIS A 85 -32.04 -17.36 43.37
CA HIS A 85 -31.86 -18.62 44.07
C HIS A 85 -30.50 -19.28 43.79
N TYR A 86 -29.71 -18.80 42.82
CA TYR A 86 -28.43 -19.39 42.40
C TYR A 86 -27.23 -18.66 43.03
N GLN A 87 -27.21 -18.55 44.35
CA GLN A 87 -26.22 -17.74 45.09
C GLN A 87 -24.78 -18.25 44.98
N SER A 88 -24.61 -19.53 44.60
CA SER A 88 -23.31 -20.17 44.37
C SER A 88 -22.79 -20.01 42.93
N LEU A 89 -23.54 -19.33 42.06
CA LEU A 89 -23.21 -19.19 40.65
C LEU A 89 -22.01 -18.27 40.46
N GLU A 90 -20.93 -18.79 39.87
CA GLU A 90 -19.70 -18.05 39.57
C GLU A 90 -19.60 -17.65 38.08
N LYS A 91 -20.24 -18.40 37.18
CA LYS A 91 -20.16 -18.18 35.74
C LYS A 91 -21.52 -18.30 35.05
N LEU A 92 -21.92 -17.26 34.33
CA LEU A 92 -23.17 -17.22 33.56
C LEU A 92 -22.90 -16.84 32.10
N LEU A 93 -23.25 -17.74 31.18
CA LEU A 93 -23.09 -17.56 29.74
C LEU A 93 -24.46 -17.40 29.08
N LEU A 94 -24.72 -16.23 28.49
CA LEU A 94 -25.98 -15.86 27.85
C LEU A 94 -25.77 -15.31 26.42
N GLN A 95 -24.62 -15.59 25.81
CA GLN A 95 -24.29 -15.09 24.48
C GLN A 95 -25.24 -15.62 23.39
N ASN A 96 -25.32 -14.92 22.27
CA ASN A 96 -26.09 -15.36 21.08
C ASN A 96 -27.56 -15.68 21.39
N ASN A 97 -28.20 -14.85 22.22
CA ASN A 97 -29.63 -14.93 22.52
C ASN A 97 -30.37 -13.73 21.89
N LYS A 98 -31.57 -13.41 22.38
CA LYS A 98 -32.42 -12.32 21.87
C LYS A 98 -32.81 -11.32 22.97
N LEU A 99 -31.99 -11.20 24.01
CA LEU A 99 -32.23 -10.31 25.14
C LEU A 99 -32.27 -8.85 24.68
N ARG A 100 -33.24 -8.07 25.18
CA ARG A 100 -33.43 -6.65 24.79
C ARG A 100 -33.30 -5.65 25.94
N VAL A 101 -33.85 -6.00 27.09
CA VAL A 101 -33.90 -5.15 28.28
C VAL A 101 -33.42 -5.98 29.46
N LEU A 102 -32.59 -5.37 30.29
CA LEU A 102 -32.13 -5.93 31.57
C LEU A 102 -32.58 -4.95 32.65
N SER A 103 -33.48 -5.42 33.50
CA SER A 103 -34.04 -4.67 34.64
C SER A 103 -33.05 -4.68 35.79
N PHE A 104 -33.13 -3.70 36.69
CA PHE A 104 -32.29 -3.64 37.88
C PHE A 104 -32.37 -4.88 38.80
N LEU A 105 -33.43 -5.70 38.68
CA LEU A 105 -33.62 -6.96 39.42
C LEU A 105 -33.17 -8.22 38.67
N THR A 106 -32.72 -8.10 37.41
CA THR A 106 -32.42 -9.28 36.56
C THR A 106 -31.33 -10.17 37.16
N PHE A 107 -30.26 -9.60 37.72
CA PHE A 107 -29.12 -10.34 38.29
C PHE A 107 -29.04 -10.26 39.82
N SER A 108 -30.15 -9.92 40.49
CA SER A 108 -30.15 -9.80 41.95
C SER A 108 -29.84 -11.13 42.63
N GLY A 109 -29.09 -11.08 43.73
CA GLY A 109 -28.68 -12.24 44.53
C GLY A 109 -27.41 -12.97 44.07
N LEU A 110 -26.80 -12.56 42.95
CA LEU A 110 -25.62 -13.21 42.37
C LEU A 110 -24.28 -12.67 42.92
N PHE A 111 -24.12 -12.66 44.24
CA PHE A 111 -22.97 -12.04 44.93
C PHE A 111 -21.60 -12.68 44.65
N HIS A 112 -21.57 -13.96 44.24
CA HIS A 112 -20.36 -14.73 43.93
C HIS A 112 -20.06 -14.83 42.44
N LEU A 113 -20.88 -14.19 41.58
CA LEU A 113 -20.69 -14.26 40.14
C LEU A 113 -19.40 -13.56 39.75
N LYS A 114 -18.47 -14.28 39.10
CA LYS A 114 -17.17 -13.78 38.64
C LYS A 114 -17.18 -13.44 37.16
N MET A 115 -17.98 -14.15 36.36
CA MET A 115 -18.00 -14.01 34.91
C MET A 115 -19.43 -13.95 34.36
N LEU A 116 -19.73 -12.85 33.65
CA LEU A 116 -21.01 -12.64 32.99
C LEU A 116 -20.80 -12.32 31.51
N PHE A 117 -21.32 -13.18 30.65
CA PHE A 117 -21.23 -13.00 29.20
C PHE A 117 -22.60 -12.79 28.57
N LEU A 118 -22.78 -11.64 27.93
CA LEU A 118 -24.03 -11.17 27.33
C LEU A 118 -23.85 -10.78 25.85
N SER A 119 -22.73 -11.16 25.23
CA SER A 119 -22.40 -10.78 23.85
C SER A 119 -23.42 -11.26 22.81
N ASN A 120 -23.52 -10.55 21.68
CA ASN A 120 -24.40 -10.90 20.56
C ASN A 120 -25.87 -11.07 20.96
N ASN A 121 -26.37 -10.15 21.79
CA ASN A 121 -27.79 -10.03 22.10
C ASN A 121 -28.37 -8.81 21.38
N ARG A 122 -29.48 -8.26 21.87
CA ARG A 122 -30.13 -7.05 21.34
C ARG A 122 -30.36 -6.03 22.44
N ILE A 123 -29.48 -5.99 23.45
CA ILE A 123 -29.65 -5.14 24.63
C ILE A 123 -29.54 -3.68 24.21
N GLU A 124 -30.60 -2.89 24.42
CA GLU A 124 -30.68 -1.49 23.97
C GLU A 124 -30.32 -0.51 25.10
N SER A 125 -30.62 -0.86 26.35
CA SER A 125 -30.38 -0.04 27.53
C SER A 125 -29.97 -0.89 28.73
N LEU A 126 -29.12 -0.31 29.58
CA LEU A 126 -28.75 -0.83 30.88
C LEU A 126 -29.32 0.10 31.95
N GLU A 127 -30.20 -0.40 32.81
CA GLU A 127 -30.75 0.38 33.91
C GLU A 127 -29.69 0.67 34.99
N ALA A 128 -29.91 1.74 35.76
CA ALA A 128 -29.06 2.03 36.91
C ALA A 128 -29.20 0.91 37.95
N GLY A 129 -28.09 0.40 38.45
CA GLY A 129 -28.06 -0.68 39.44
C GLY A 129 -28.32 -2.09 38.91
N VAL A 130 -28.36 -2.31 37.58
CA VAL A 130 -28.52 -3.66 36.98
C VAL A 130 -27.47 -4.67 37.42
N PHE A 131 -26.32 -4.20 37.89
CA PHE A 131 -25.22 -5.02 38.39
C PHE A 131 -24.96 -4.85 39.90
N LYS A 132 -25.90 -4.28 40.65
CA LYS A 132 -25.69 -3.87 42.06
C LYS A 132 -25.22 -4.97 42.99
N ASP A 133 -25.71 -6.19 42.81
CA ASP A 133 -25.37 -7.32 43.68
C ASP A 133 -24.12 -8.08 43.20
N LEU A 134 -23.52 -7.70 42.06
CA LEU A 134 -22.43 -8.45 41.42
C LEU A 134 -21.03 -8.05 41.95
N ASN A 135 -20.87 -8.06 43.27
CA ASN A 135 -19.67 -7.53 43.95
C ASN A 135 -18.37 -8.28 43.61
N SER A 136 -18.47 -9.58 43.32
CA SER A 136 -17.35 -10.45 42.96
C SER A 136 -17.09 -10.53 41.45
N LEU A 137 -17.82 -9.75 40.63
CA LEU A 137 -17.72 -9.85 39.17
C LEU A 137 -16.38 -9.31 38.71
N GLU A 138 -15.61 -10.14 38.04
CA GLU A 138 -14.31 -9.80 37.47
C GLU A 138 -14.41 -9.50 35.96
N TRP A 139 -15.33 -10.19 35.25
CA TRP A 139 -15.49 -10.12 33.79
C TRP A 139 -16.93 -9.82 33.39
N LEU A 140 -17.12 -8.71 32.67
CA LEU A 140 -18.40 -8.33 32.09
C LEU A 140 -18.25 -8.11 30.59
N ILE A 141 -18.86 -9.00 29.80
CA ILE A 141 -18.77 -8.96 28.33
C ILE A 141 -20.14 -8.63 27.73
N LEU A 142 -20.25 -7.48 27.07
CA LEU A 142 -21.49 -6.92 26.51
C LEU A 142 -21.38 -6.62 25.00
N ASP A 143 -20.43 -7.25 24.33
CA ASP A 143 -20.10 -6.99 22.92
C ASP A 143 -21.26 -7.25 21.96
N ASN A 144 -21.26 -6.55 20.82
CA ASN A 144 -22.22 -6.71 19.74
C ASN A 144 -23.68 -6.66 20.23
N ASN A 145 -23.98 -5.66 21.06
CA ASN A 145 -25.33 -5.31 21.50
C ASN A 145 -25.76 -3.97 20.86
N LYS A 146 -26.81 -3.35 21.39
CA LYS A 146 -27.36 -2.08 20.89
C LYS A 146 -27.35 -0.99 21.95
N VAL A 147 -26.48 -1.11 22.96
CA VAL A 147 -26.43 -0.15 24.07
C VAL A 147 -26.09 1.23 23.52
N ALA A 148 -27.00 2.19 23.68
CA ALA A 148 -26.84 3.53 23.11
C ALA A 148 -26.25 4.55 24.09
N LYS A 149 -26.50 4.36 25.39
CA LYS A 149 -26.12 5.28 26.47
C LYS A 149 -25.77 4.48 27.72
N ILE A 150 -24.74 4.94 28.44
CA ILE A 150 -24.43 4.50 29.79
C ILE A 150 -24.81 5.64 30.73
N VAL A 151 -25.66 5.35 31.72
CA VAL A 151 -26.13 6.34 32.70
C VAL A 151 -25.36 6.22 34.01
N SER A 152 -25.39 7.26 34.84
CA SER A 152 -24.77 7.20 36.16
C SER A 152 -25.45 6.12 37.01
N GLY A 153 -24.66 5.34 37.73
CA GLY A 153 -25.14 4.24 38.55
C GLY A 153 -25.33 2.92 37.79
N THR A 154 -25.12 2.85 36.47
CA THR A 154 -25.23 1.60 35.71
C THR A 154 -24.29 0.51 36.24
N PHE A 155 -23.09 0.88 36.68
CA PHE A 155 -22.05 -0.07 37.13
C PHE A 155 -21.89 -0.11 38.64
N THR A 156 -22.82 0.47 39.41
CA THR A 156 -22.78 0.42 40.87
C THR A 156 -22.79 -1.04 41.33
N GLY A 157 -21.96 -1.37 42.33
CA GLY A 157 -21.80 -2.72 42.88
C GLY A 157 -20.67 -3.52 42.24
N LEU A 158 -20.07 -3.08 41.14
CA LEU A 158 -19.00 -3.81 40.45
C LEU A 158 -17.62 -3.57 41.09
N GLU A 159 -17.48 -3.94 42.36
CA GLU A 159 -16.30 -3.68 43.17
C GLU A 159 -15.06 -4.44 42.67
N SER A 160 -15.22 -5.69 42.21
CA SER A 160 -14.11 -6.54 41.76
C SER A 160 -13.84 -6.51 40.26
N LEU A 161 -14.55 -5.66 39.50
CA LEU A 161 -14.51 -5.73 38.04
C LEU A 161 -13.14 -5.35 37.49
N TYR A 162 -12.57 -6.24 36.68
CA TYR A 162 -11.26 -6.07 36.07
C TYR A 162 -11.37 -5.83 34.56
N PHE A 163 -12.28 -6.54 33.90
CA PHE A 163 -12.48 -6.49 32.45
C PHE A 163 -13.91 -6.06 32.10
N LEU A 164 -14.02 -4.96 31.34
CA LEU A 164 -15.28 -4.51 30.76
C LEU A 164 -15.15 -4.38 29.24
N TYR A 165 -15.90 -5.23 28.54
CA TYR A 165 -15.95 -5.28 27.08
C TYR A 165 -17.32 -4.81 26.58
N LEU A 166 -17.32 -3.76 25.75
CA LEU A 166 -18.51 -3.10 25.19
C LEU A 166 -18.35 -2.89 23.68
N LEU A 167 -17.65 -3.80 22.99
CA LEU A 167 -17.34 -3.66 21.57
C LEU A 167 -18.61 -3.63 20.71
N ASN A 168 -18.56 -2.90 19.61
CA ASN A 168 -19.61 -2.84 18.58
C ASN A 168 -21.02 -2.63 19.15
N ASN A 169 -21.14 -1.70 20.10
CA ASN A 169 -22.42 -1.19 20.56
C ASN A 169 -22.78 0.11 19.82
N SER A 170 -23.75 0.86 20.33
CA SER A 170 -24.15 2.16 19.78
C SER A 170 -23.88 3.31 20.75
N ILE A 171 -22.89 3.17 21.64
CA ILE A 171 -22.66 4.09 22.74
C ILE A 171 -22.27 5.46 22.18
N ARG A 172 -23.08 6.47 22.47
CA ARG A 172 -22.83 7.87 22.10
C ARG A 172 -22.32 8.70 23.29
N GLU A 173 -22.77 8.34 24.48
CA GLU A 173 -22.53 9.09 25.72
C GLU A 173 -22.23 8.14 26.87
N ILE A 174 -21.18 8.48 27.62
CA ILE A 174 -20.75 7.87 28.88
C ILE A 174 -21.07 8.88 30.00
N PRO A 175 -21.28 8.46 31.25
CA PRO A 175 -21.58 9.35 32.37
C PRO A 175 -20.60 10.52 32.50
N LYS A 176 -21.10 11.66 32.97
CA LYS A 176 -20.28 12.86 33.21
C LYS A 176 -19.36 12.71 34.43
N HIS A 177 -19.69 11.79 35.32
CA HIS A 177 -18.93 11.47 36.52
C HIS A 177 -17.99 10.28 36.23
N SER A 178 -16.96 10.14 37.07
CA SER A 178 -15.99 9.06 36.94
C SER A 178 -16.63 7.69 37.13
N ILE A 179 -16.46 6.81 36.14
CA ILE A 179 -16.87 5.41 36.23
C ILE A 179 -16.02 4.60 37.23
N CYS A 180 -14.81 5.08 37.56
CA CYS A 180 -13.93 4.43 38.54
C CYS A 180 -14.49 4.50 39.97
N LYS A 181 -15.47 5.37 40.26
CA LYS A 181 -16.17 5.34 41.56
C LYS A 181 -17.09 4.12 41.69
N GLU A 182 -17.64 3.66 40.57
CA GLU A 182 -18.53 2.51 40.51
C GLU A 182 -17.73 1.21 40.32
N MET A 183 -16.57 1.29 39.66
CA MET A 183 -15.66 0.17 39.37
C MET A 183 -14.21 0.53 39.74
N PRO A 184 -13.82 0.48 41.03
CA PRO A 184 -12.53 0.97 41.50
C PRO A 184 -11.33 0.15 41.00
N HIS A 185 -11.54 -1.13 40.69
CA HIS A 185 -10.49 -2.07 40.25
C HIS A 185 -10.46 -2.30 38.73
N LEU A 186 -11.25 -1.54 37.95
CA LEU A 186 -11.34 -1.71 36.50
C LEU A 186 -10.01 -1.43 35.83
N ASN A 187 -9.41 -2.45 35.22
CA ASN A 187 -8.12 -2.35 34.55
C ASN A 187 -8.26 -2.16 33.04
N TRP A 188 -9.17 -2.91 32.42
CA TRP A 188 -9.36 -2.96 30.97
C TRP A 188 -10.75 -2.49 30.57
N LEU A 189 -10.79 -1.45 29.73
CA LEU A 189 -12.03 -0.93 29.16
C LEU A 189 -11.95 -0.92 27.63
N ASP A 190 -12.78 -1.74 27.00
CA ASP A 190 -12.90 -1.78 25.54
C ASP A 190 -14.23 -1.19 25.08
N LEU A 191 -14.13 -0.08 24.34
CA LEU A 191 -15.25 0.65 23.74
C LEU A 191 -15.13 0.70 22.22
N GLU A 192 -14.39 -0.23 21.60
CA GLU A 192 -14.22 -0.28 20.16
C GLU A 192 -15.57 -0.34 19.41
N GLY A 193 -15.66 0.32 18.25
CA GLY A 193 -16.80 0.14 17.35
C GLY A 193 -18.09 0.83 17.80
N ASN A 194 -17.99 1.85 18.66
CA ASN A 194 -19.11 2.63 19.17
C ASN A 194 -19.32 3.95 18.39
N GLN A 195 -20.16 4.85 18.91
CA GLN A 195 -20.57 6.10 18.23
C GLN A 195 -20.15 7.35 19.02
N MET A 196 -19.09 7.27 19.82
CA MET A 196 -18.61 8.39 20.62
C MET A 196 -18.04 9.50 19.74
N ARG A 197 -18.37 10.76 20.05
CA ARG A 197 -17.90 11.94 19.30
C ARG A 197 -16.85 12.78 20.02
N THR A 198 -16.83 12.75 21.35
CA THR A 198 -15.94 13.59 22.15
C THR A 198 -15.47 12.86 23.39
N ILE A 199 -14.19 12.99 23.73
CA ILE A 199 -13.66 12.56 25.03
C ILE A 199 -13.71 13.73 26.00
N ARG A 200 -14.46 13.58 27.10
CA ARG A 200 -14.67 14.61 28.12
C ARG A 200 -13.73 14.42 29.31
N ARG A 201 -13.48 15.51 30.04
CA ARG A 201 -12.66 15.51 31.26
C ARG A 201 -13.30 14.65 32.35
N SER A 202 -12.46 13.94 33.11
CA SER A 202 -12.82 13.21 34.33
C SER A 202 -13.77 12.02 34.16
N VAL A 203 -14.05 11.59 32.93
CA VAL A 203 -14.83 10.36 32.67
C VAL A 203 -13.97 9.13 32.98
N PHE A 204 -12.75 9.13 32.45
CA PHE A 204 -11.72 8.12 32.67
C PHE A 204 -10.74 8.65 33.73
N GLN A 205 -10.47 7.85 34.76
CA GLN A 205 -9.59 8.19 35.89
C GLN A 205 -8.57 7.06 36.12
N GLU A 206 -7.86 7.10 37.26
CA GLU A 206 -6.70 6.28 37.60
C GLU A 206 -6.95 4.77 37.75
N CYS A 207 -8.18 4.29 37.59
CA CYS A 207 -8.41 2.84 37.63
C CYS A 207 -7.90 2.14 36.35
N ILE A 208 -8.02 2.81 35.19
CA ILE A 208 -7.82 2.18 33.87
C ILE A 208 -6.35 2.11 33.48
N THR A 209 -5.93 0.92 33.05
CA THR A 209 -4.59 0.62 32.50
C THR A 209 -4.63 0.40 30.99
N VAL A 210 -5.74 -0.12 30.45
CA VAL A 210 -5.92 -0.33 29.01
C VAL A 210 -7.24 0.30 28.56
N LEU A 211 -7.15 1.22 27.60
CA LEU A 211 -8.32 1.89 27.02
C LEU A 211 -8.32 1.78 25.50
N SER A 212 -9.30 1.05 24.96
CA SER A 212 -9.58 1.03 23.52
C SER A 212 -10.80 1.89 23.21
N LEU A 213 -10.58 2.90 22.38
CA LEU A 213 -11.61 3.76 21.78
C LEU A 213 -11.57 3.68 20.25
N ARG A 214 -10.97 2.60 19.73
CA ARG A 214 -10.83 2.34 18.31
C ARG A 214 -12.18 2.37 17.58
N ARG A 215 -12.18 2.77 16.31
CA ARG A 215 -13.37 2.67 15.43
C ARG A 215 -14.60 3.36 16.01
N ASN A 216 -14.41 4.56 16.56
CA ASN A 216 -15.49 5.43 17.01
C ASN A 216 -15.67 6.60 16.02
N LYS A 217 -16.32 7.69 16.43
CA LYS A 217 -16.51 8.91 15.64
C LYS A 217 -15.92 10.13 16.34
N ILE A 218 -14.82 9.93 17.07
CA ILE A 218 -14.24 10.97 17.92
C ILE A 218 -13.62 12.05 17.03
N GLN A 219 -14.10 13.28 17.17
CA GLN A 219 -13.59 14.44 16.45
C GLN A 219 -12.72 15.33 17.33
N GLN A 220 -13.10 15.48 18.61
CA GLN A 220 -12.42 16.37 19.55
C GLN A 220 -12.12 15.68 20.87
N ILE A 221 -10.88 15.83 21.33
CA ILE A 221 -10.45 15.45 22.67
C ILE A 221 -10.38 16.74 23.49
N ARG A 222 -11.16 16.85 24.58
CA ARG A 222 -11.15 18.07 25.40
C ARG A 222 -9.82 18.21 26.15
N LYS A 223 -9.38 19.45 26.39
CA LYS A 223 -8.18 19.73 27.19
C LYS A 223 -8.26 19.07 28.56
N GLY A 224 -7.21 18.33 28.92
CA GLY A 224 -7.13 17.59 30.18
C GLY A 224 -8.00 16.33 30.25
N ALA A 225 -8.58 15.87 29.14
CA ALA A 225 -9.38 14.64 29.10
C ALA A 225 -8.65 13.40 29.66
N LEU A 226 -7.35 13.27 29.35
CA LEU A 226 -6.51 12.14 29.76
C LEU A 226 -5.57 12.49 30.95
N SER A 227 -5.74 13.67 31.56
CA SER A 227 -4.78 14.17 32.56
C SER A 227 -4.74 13.39 33.88
N GLN A 228 -5.74 12.56 34.15
CA GLN A 228 -5.89 11.79 35.40
C GLN A 228 -5.69 10.28 35.17
N MET A 229 -5.07 9.89 34.06
CA MET A 229 -4.89 8.49 33.67
C MET A 229 -3.41 8.09 33.79
N SER A 230 -2.81 8.31 34.95
CA SER A 230 -1.37 8.09 35.18
C SER A 230 -0.93 6.64 35.00
N LYS A 231 -1.80 5.67 35.32
CA LYS A 231 -1.56 4.22 35.21
C LYS A 231 -1.83 3.64 33.82
N LEU A 232 -2.16 4.47 32.83
CA LEU A 232 -2.49 4.01 31.49
C LEU A 232 -1.24 3.49 30.78
N VAL A 233 -1.29 2.23 30.35
CA VAL A 233 -0.21 1.52 29.66
C VAL A 233 -0.50 1.39 28.17
N ASP A 234 -1.76 1.20 27.79
CA ASP A 234 -2.18 1.05 26.39
C ASP A 234 -3.38 1.96 26.08
N LEU A 235 -3.24 2.74 25.01
CA LEU A 235 -4.26 3.66 24.51
C LEU A 235 -4.43 3.50 23.00
N ASP A 236 -5.60 3.02 22.58
CA ASP A 236 -6.00 2.97 21.18
C ASP A 236 -7.07 4.02 20.86
N LEU A 237 -6.70 4.99 20.02
CA LEU A 237 -7.56 6.04 19.46
C LEU A 237 -7.71 5.90 17.93
N SER A 238 -7.30 4.78 17.36
CA SER A 238 -7.24 4.57 15.92
C SER A 238 -8.61 4.50 15.26
N VAL A 239 -8.64 4.77 13.95
CA VAL A 239 -9.87 4.69 13.14
C VAL A 239 -10.96 5.61 13.72
N ASN A 240 -10.61 6.87 13.94
CA ASN A 240 -11.51 7.93 14.41
C ASN A 240 -11.50 9.10 13.42
N GLN A 241 -12.00 10.27 13.84
CA GLN A 241 -12.07 11.48 13.01
C GLN A 241 -11.36 12.65 13.70
N ILE A 242 -10.30 12.36 14.45
CA ILE A 242 -9.60 13.36 15.25
C ILE A 242 -8.83 14.30 14.32
N THR A 243 -9.05 15.60 14.47
CA THR A 243 -8.39 16.63 13.64
C THR A 243 -7.16 17.24 14.31
N ASP A 244 -7.20 17.39 15.63
CA ASP A 244 -6.17 18.10 16.38
C ASP A 244 -5.97 17.46 17.76
N LEU A 245 -4.72 17.45 18.23
CA LEU A 245 -4.37 17.04 19.58
C LEU A 245 -4.17 18.28 20.46
N PRO A 246 -4.90 18.43 21.58
CA PRO A 246 -4.65 19.51 22.52
C PRO A 246 -3.20 19.50 23.00
N PRO A 247 -2.59 20.69 23.22
CA PRO A 247 -1.28 20.79 23.84
C PRO A 247 -1.29 20.07 25.18
N SER A 248 -0.21 19.34 25.46
CA SER A 248 -0.02 18.61 26.71
C SER A 248 -1.05 17.48 26.97
N LEU A 249 -1.70 16.94 25.94
CA LEU A 249 -2.68 15.86 26.12
C LEU A 249 -2.08 14.64 26.84
N PHE A 250 -0.84 14.28 26.50
CA PHE A 250 -0.19 13.05 26.95
C PHE A 250 0.79 13.24 28.12
N THR A 251 0.92 14.44 28.69
CA THR A 251 2.01 14.77 29.63
C THR A 251 2.03 13.95 30.91
N ASN A 252 0.86 13.46 31.34
CA ASN A 252 0.70 12.72 32.59
C ASN A 252 0.73 11.20 32.38
N LEU A 253 0.78 10.72 31.13
CA LEU A 253 0.74 9.30 30.77
C LEU A 253 2.14 8.68 30.80
N LYS A 254 2.81 8.75 31.96
CA LYS A 254 4.22 8.35 32.11
C LYS A 254 4.43 6.84 31.95
N ASP A 255 3.43 6.03 32.27
CA ASP A 255 3.49 4.57 32.20
C ASP A 255 3.03 4.03 30.83
N LEU A 256 2.71 4.91 29.88
CA LEU A 256 2.19 4.53 28.57
C LEU A 256 3.29 3.83 27.76
N GLN A 257 3.01 2.59 27.35
CA GLN A 257 3.89 1.75 26.56
C GLN A 257 3.40 1.62 25.12
N GLN A 258 2.08 1.66 24.89
CA GLN A 258 1.49 1.53 23.57
C GLN A 258 0.55 2.70 23.29
N LEU A 259 0.76 3.36 22.16
CA LEU A 259 -0.10 4.44 21.69
C LEU A 259 -0.43 4.22 20.22
N ASN A 260 -1.72 4.10 19.93
CA ASN A 260 -2.22 4.00 18.58
C ASN A 260 -3.12 5.20 18.24
N ILE A 261 -2.68 6.04 17.32
CA ILE A 261 -3.44 7.20 16.82
C ILE A 261 -3.72 7.11 15.31
N SER A 262 -3.38 5.97 14.69
CA SER A 262 -3.50 5.72 13.25
C SER A 262 -4.91 5.93 12.68
N PHE A 263 -5.01 6.11 11.36
CA PHE A 263 -6.29 6.30 10.66
C PHE A 263 -7.15 7.42 11.28
N ASN A 264 -6.52 8.57 11.49
CA ASN A 264 -7.14 9.84 11.89
C ASN A 264 -6.71 10.95 10.93
N HIS A 265 -7.42 12.07 10.91
CA HIS A 265 -7.23 13.14 9.93
C HIS A 265 -6.57 14.36 10.57
N PHE A 266 -5.35 14.19 11.07
CA PHE A 266 -4.65 15.27 11.76
C PHE A 266 -4.22 16.38 10.79
N ASN A 267 -4.54 17.62 11.13
CA ASN A 267 -4.02 18.79 10.40
C ASN A 267 -2.57 19.08 10.79
N HIS A 268 -2.26 18.96 12.08
CA HIS A 268 -0.94 19.21 12.65
C HIS A 268 -0.72 18.40 13.93
N ILE A 269 0.49 17.89 14.11
CA ILE A 269 0.95 17.27 15.36
C ILE A 269 2.06 18.17 15.94
N PRO A 270 1.88 18.75 17.13
CA PRO A 270 2.91 19.57 17.76
C PRO A 270 4.21 18.79 17.98
N GLN A 271 5.35 19.47 17.79
CA GLN A 271 6.67 18.83 17.84
C GLN A 271 6.99 18.17 19.20
N ASN A 272 6.51 18.76 20.29
CA ASN A 272 6.74 18.31 21.67
C ASN A 272 5.62 17.40 22.21
N GLN A 273 4.71 16.95 21.35
CA GLN A 273 3.51 16.21 21.77
C GLN A 273 3.84 14.90 22.49
N PHE A 274 4.97 14.26 22.13
CA PHE A 274 5.38 12.95 22.65
C PHE A 274 6.55 13.01 23.65
N ASP A 275 7.09 14.19 23.95
CA ASP A 275 8.36 14.36 24.69
C ASP A 275 8.39 13.68 26.07
N LEU A 276 7.24 13.59 26.75
CA LEU A 276 7.12 13.04 28.10
C LEU A 276 6.75 11.55 28.14
N LEU A 277 6.59 10.91 26.97
CA LEU A 277 6.26 9.48 26.86
C LEU A 277 7.52 8.61 26.86
N THR A 278 8.32 8.71 27.93
CA THR A 278 9.65 8.07 28.00
C THR A 278 9.60 6.54 28.02
N ASN A 279 8.49 5.96 28.48
CA ASN A 279 8.28 4.50 28.55
C ASN A 279 7.60 3.92 27.30
N LEU A 280 7.33 4.74 26.28
CA LEU A 280 6.62 4.30 25.09
C LEU A 280 7.47 3.31 24.29
N GLN A 281 6.91 2.12 24.06
CA GLN A 281 7.54 1.02 23.32
C GLN A 281 7.01 0.89 21.90
N SER A 282 5.74 1.24 21.67
CA SER A 282 5.08 1.16 20.38
C SER A 282 4.27 2.42 20.09
N LEU A 283 4.51 3.03 18.93
CA LEU A 283 3.77 4.19 18.44
C LEU A 283 3.23 3.92 17.03
N ASN A 284 1.91 3.82 16.91
CA ASN A 284 1.26 3.64 15.62
C ASN A 284 0.64 4.94 15.10
N MET A 285 1.16 5.41 13.98
CA MET A 285 0.76 6.59 13.22
C MET A 285 0.52 6.24 11.73
N GLU A 286 0.13 4.99 11.47
CA GLU A 286 -0.26 4.55 10.13
C GLU A 286 -1.39 5.44 9.58
N ASP A 287 -1.31 5.73 8.29
CA ASP A 287 -2.26 6.58 7.57
C ASP A 287 -2.39 8.03 8.09
N ILE A 288 -1.39 8.55 8.81
CA ILE A 288 -1.30 9.96 9.19
C ILE A 288 -0.31 10.70 8.27
N GLU A 289 -0.74 11.83 7.71
CA GLU A 289 0.13 12.75 6.99
C GLU A 289 0.80 13.72 7.98
N ILE A 290 2.13 13.82 7.96
CA ILE A 290 2.88 14.70 8.87
C ILE A 290 3.73 15.66 8.02
N PRO A 291 3.19 16.82 7.60
CA PRO A 291 3.85 17.71 6.65
C PRO A 291 5.21 18.24 7.14
N ASN A 292 5.34 18.48 8.44
CA ASN A 292 6.52 19.06 9.09
C ASN A 292 7.15 18.05 10.05
N ILE A 293 7.47 16.84 9.54
CA ILE A 293 8.11 15.79 10.34
C ILE A 293 9.58 16.12 10.60
N HIS A 294 10.02 15.97 11.85
CA HIS A 294 11.38 16.28 12.30
C HIS A 294 11.88 15.22 13.29
N ASN A 295 13.20 14.95 13.31
CA ASN A 295 13.82 13.95 14.19
C ASN A 295 13.55 14.23 15.68
N ARG A 296 13.49 15.52 16.04
CA ARG A 296 13.27 15.95 17.42
C ARG A 296 11.94 15.42 17.99
N MET A 297 10.91 15.24 17.16
CA MET A 297 9.59 14.73 17.60
C MET A 297 9.64 13.33 18.20
N PHE A 298 10.63 12.53 17.79
CA PHE A 298 10.78 11.14 18.25
C PHE A 298 12.05 10.92 19.08
N SER A 299 12.96 11.89 19.11
CA SER A 299 14.24 11.81 19.84
C SER A 299 14.11 11.55 21.34
N SER A 300 13.05 12.05 21.99
CA SER A 300 12.79 11.83 23.42
C SER A 300 12.26 10.42 23.73
N LEU A 301 11.81 9.68 22.73
CA LEU A 301 11.22 8.35 22.88
C LEU A 301 12.33 7.28 22.90
N VAL A 302 13.09 7.25 23.99
CA VAL A 302 14.31 6.41 24.11
C VAL A 302 13.98 4.91 24.13
N ASN A 303 12.86 4.52 24.73
CA ASN A 303 12.44 3.12 24.83
C ASN A 303 11.60 2.62 23.63
N LEU A 304 11.48 3.44 22.58
CA LEU A 304 10.64 3.12 21.44
C LEU A 304 11.26 2.01 20.59
N SER A 305 10.56 0.88 20.52
CA SER A 305 11.00 -0.30 19.78
C SER A 305 10.31 -0.45 18.43
N HIS A 306 9.03 -0.04 18.35
CA HIS A 306 8.19 -0.15 17.17
C HIS A 306 7.56 1.20 16.82
N ILE A 307 7.66 1.58 15.55
CA ILE A 307 6.98 2.77 15.02
C ILE A 307 6.36 2.44 13.66
N TYR A 308 5.12 2.89 13.46
CA TYR A 308 4.37 2.65 12.23
C TYR A 308 4.02 4.01 11.62
N PHE A 309 4.45 4.24 10.39
CA PHE A 309 4.19 5.45 9.63
C PHE A 309 3.35 5.16 8.39
N LYS A 310 2.80 6.23 7.81
CA LYS A 310 2.14 6.17 6.50
C LYS A 310 3.13 5.94 5.35
N LYS A 311 4.30 6.60 5.37
CA LYS A 311 5.30 6.55 4.30
C LYS A 311 6.58 5.89 4.78
N PHE A 312 7.19 5.09 3.89
CA PHE A 312 8.49 4.44 4.12
C PHE A 312 9.58 5.43 4.53
N GLN A 313 9.70 6.56 3.82
CA GLN A 313 10.72 7.58 4.06
C GLN A 313 10.66 8.23 5.46
N TYR A 314 9.52 8.16 6.16
CA TYR A 314 9.38 8.73 7.51
C TYR A 314 10.22 7.97 8.56
N CYS A 315 10.59 6.73 8.27
CA CYS A 315 11.49 5.95 9.11
C CYS A 315 12.87 6.60 9.27
N SER A 316 13.31 7.46 8.34
CA SER A 316 14.56 8.23 8.47
C SER A 316 14.56 9.20 9.65
N TYR A 317 13.39 9.64 10.13
CA TYR A 317 13.24 10.58 11.24
C TYR A 317 13.31 9.92 12.62
N ALA A 318 13.28 8.59 12.69
CA ALA A 318 13.36 7.83 13.93
C ALA A 318 14.43 6.71 13.82
N PRO A 319 15.72 7.07 13.59
CA PRO A 319 16.76 6.09 13.30
C PRO A 319 17.15 5.21 14.49
N HIS A 320 16.83 5.65 15.72
CA HIS A 320 17.09 4.88 16.95
C HIS A 320 16.07 3.75 17.18
N VAL A 321 14.97 3.73 16.42
CA VAL A 321 13.90 2.75 16.60
C VAL A 321 14.26 1.43 15.89
N ARG A 322 14.14 0.32 16.62
CA ARG A 322 14.54 -1.02 16.14
C ARG A 322 13.69 -1.52 14.97
N SER A 323 12.39 -1.24 14.98
CA SER A 323 11.44 -1.72 13.98
C SER A 323 10.58 -0.56 13.49
N CYS A 324 10.77 -0.16 12.24
CA CYS A 324 9.95 0.87 11.60
C CYS A 324 9.18 0.28 10.41
N LYS A 325 7.89 0.62 10.29
CA LYS A 325 6.99 0.19 9.20
C LYS A 325 6.49 1.42 8.45
N PRO A 326 6.29 1.36 7.12
CA PRO A 326 6.42 0.16 6.27
C PRO A 326 7.86 -0.23 5.93
N ASN A 327 8.05 -1.52 5.62
CA ASN A 327 9.20 -2.20 4.97
C ASN A 327 9.86 -1.52 3.77
N SER A 328 9.00 -0.94 2.95
CA SER A 328 9.20 -0.82 1.52
C SER A 328 8.04 -0.01 0.97
N ASP A 329 8.29 0.74 -0.09
CA ASP A 329 7.28 1.35 -0.98
C ASP A 329 6.89 0.41 -2.14
N GLY A 330 7.33 -0.85 -2.08
CA GLY A 330 7.18 -1.88 -3.12
C GLY A 330 8.30 -1.89 -4.16
N ILE A 331 9.20 -0.89 -4.15
CA ILE A 331 10.32 -0.74 -5.09
C ILE A 331 11.65 -0.86 -4.33
N SER A 332 11.77 -0.06 -3.27
CA SER A 332 12.92 0.05 -2.39
C SER A 332 12.74 -0.79 -1.14
N SER A 333 13.84 -1.18 -0.53
CA SER A 333 13.88 -1.77 0.81
C SER A 333 14.61 -0.83 1.77
N PHE A 334 14.63 -1.16 3.07
CA PHE A 334 15.40 -0.38 4.06
C PHE A 334 16.88 -0.23 3.68
N GLU A 335 17.43 -1.26 3.05
CA GLU A 335 18.86 -1.34 2.72
C GLU A 335 19.16 -0.81 1.33
N ASN A 336 18.25 -0.92 0.35
CA ASN A 336 18.60 -0.68 -1.05
C ASN A 336 17.49 0.04 -1.82
N LEU A 337 17.87 0.89 -2.78
CA LEU A 337 16.94 1.63 -3.64
C LEU A 337 16.13 0.66 -4.52
N LEU A 338 16.76 -0.38 -5.05
CA LEU A 338 16.10 -1.49 -5.73
C LEU A 338 16.15 -2.73 -4.85
N ALA A 339 15.00 -3.12 -4.28
CA ALA A 339 14.94 -4.24 -3.34
C ALA A 339 15.36 -5.59 -3.97
N ASN A 340 15.02 -5.81 -5.25
CA ASN A 340 15.24 -7.08 -5.93
C ASN A 340 16.60 -7.11 -6.66
N ILE A 341 17.40 -8.14 -6.40
CA ILE A 341 18.69 -8.37 -7.08
C ILE A 341 18.55 -8.47 -8.60
N LEU A 342 17.47 -9.08 -9.10
CA LEU A 342 17.21 -9.20 -10.53
C LEU A 342 17.01 -7.82 -11.17
N LEU A 343 16.26 -6.93 -10.49
CA LEU A 343 16.06 -5.56 -10.99
C LEU A 343 17.38 -4.80 -11.08
N ARG A 344 18.29 -4.96 -10.11
CA ARG A 344 19.63 -4.33 -10.16
C ARG A 344 20.44 -4.79 -11.38
N VAL A 345 20.45 -6.10 -11.65
CA VAL A 345 21.14 -6.65 -12.82
C VAL A 345 20.50 -6.11 -14.11
N PHE A 346 19.17 -6.14 -14.21
CA PHE A 346 18.47 -5.67 -15.40
C PHE A 346 18.66 -4.17 -15.65
N VAL A 347 18.72 -3.31 -14.62
CA VAL A 347 18.99 -1.87 -14.80
C VAL A 347 20.27 -1.65 -15.61
N TRP A 348 21.37 -2.31 -15.24
CA TRP A 348 22.64 -2.15 -15.94
C TRP A 348 22.63 -2.74 -17.35
N VAL A 349 22.02 -3.93 -17.52
CA VAL A 349 21.87 -4.55 -18.85
C VAL A 349 21.08 -3.64 -19.78
N MET A 350 19.93 -3.15 -19.33
CA MET A 350 19.06 -2.27 -20.11
C MET A 350 19.74 -0.94 -20.39
N ALA A 351 20.41 -0.32 -19.41
CA ALA A 351 21.17 0.92 -19.59
C ALA A 351 22.26 0.79 -20.66
N CYS A 352 23.05 -0.28 -20.61
CA CYS A 352 24.10 -0.54 -21.60
C CYS A 352 23.53 -0.79 -22.99
N VAL A 353 22.52 -1.67 -23.13
CA VAL A 353 21.94 -2.00 -24.43
C VAL A 353 21.26 -0.79 -25.06
N THR A 354 20.48 -0.03 -24.30
CA THR A 354 19.81 1.19 -24.79
C THR A 354 20.83 2.26 -25.19
N CYS A 355 21.81 2.56 -24.35
CA CYS A 355 22.78 3.63 -24.62
C CYS A 355 23.73 3.27 -25.78
N PHE A 356 24.42 2.13 -25.70
CA PHE A 356 25.39 1.73 -26.72
C PHE A 356 24.71 1.31 -28.03
N GLY A 357 23.55 0.64 -27.96
CA GLY A 357 22.79 0.23 -29.15
C GLY A 357 22.31 1.43 -29.97
N ASN A 358 21.73 2.45 -29.33
CA ASN A 358 21.28 3.64 -30.03
C ASN A 358 22.44 4.52 -30.50
N LEU A 359 23.51 4.66 -29.70
CA LEU A 359 24.72 5.38 -30.13
C LEU A 359 25.37 4.73 -31.36
N PHE A 360 25.45 3.40 -31.37
CA PHE A 360 25.94 2.64 -32.52
C PHE A 360 25.12 2.93 -33.78
N VAL A 361 23.79 2.95 -33.68
CA VAL A 361 22.91 3.27 -34.82
C VAL A 361 23.11 4.70 -35.32
N ILE A 362 23.24 5.67 -34.42
CA ILE A 362 23.52 7.07 -34.78
C ILE A 362 24.85 7.19 -35.53
N CYS A 363 25.92 6.58 -35.02
CA CYS A 363 27.23 6.57 -35.65
C CYS A 363 27.17 5.90 -37.03
N MET A 364 26.64 4.68 -37.11
CA MET A 364 26.56 3.91 -38.35
C MET A 364 25.77 4.63 -39.43
N ARG A 365 24.61 5.21 -39.10
CA ARG A 365 23.81 6.00 -40.06
C ARG A 365 24.39 7.37 -40.37
N SER A 366 25.43 7.82 -39.67
CA SER A 366 26.17 9.04 -40.00
C SER A 366 27.30 8.78 -40.99
N PHE A 367 27.94 7.61 -40.94
CA PHE A 367 28.99 7.23 -41.89
C PHE A 367 28.45 6.57 -43.17
N ILE A 368 27.33 5.84 -43.09
CA ILE A 368 26.75 5.18 -44.26
C ILE A 368 25.82 6.17 -44.98
N VAL A 369 26.26 6.67 -46.14
CA VAL A 369 25.41 7.44 -47.05
C VAL A 369 24.22 6.56 -47.46
N THR A 370 23.01 6.99 -47.09
CA THR A 370 21.74 6.32 -47.40
C THR A 370 20.92 7.19 -48.34
N GLU A 371 20.19 6.57 -49.28
CA GLU A 371 19.43 7.28 -50.32
C GLU A 371 18.35 8.23 -49.76
N ASN A 372 17.79 7.93 -48.57
CA ASN A 372 16.69 8.69 -47.96
C ASN A 372 17.15 9.50 -46.73
N CYS A 373 17.58 10.75 -46.97
CA CYS A 373 18.07 11.64 -45.92
C CYS A 373 17.02 11.91 -44.81
N GLN A 374 15.75 12.13 -45.17
CA GLN A 374 14.67 12.46 -44.23
C GLN A 374 14.40 11.34 -43.22
N HIS A 375 14.20 10.12 -43.72
CA HIS A 375 14.00 8.93 -42.90
C HIS A 375 15.20 8.66 -41.96
N THR A 376 16.43 8.93 -42.44
CA THR A 376 17.63 8.83 -41.60
C THR A 376 17.67 9.90 -40.52
N MET A 377 17.16 11.12 -40.75
CA MET A 377 17.05 12.15 -39.71
C MET A 377 16.05 11.75 -38.61
N SER A 378 14.86 11.25 -38.98
CA SER A 378 13.86 10.82 -37.99
C SER A 378 14.37 9.68 -37.10
N ILE A 379 15.06 8.68 -37.68
CA ILE A 379 15.67 7.59 -36.90
C ILE A 379 16.76 8.10 -35.97
N LYS A 380 17.63 9.02 -36.43
CA LYS A 380 18.65 9.62 -35.56
C LYS A 380 18.01 10.36 -34.39
N SER A 381 16.95 11.12 -34.64
CA SER A 381 16.22 11.84 -33.58
C SER A 381 15.57 10.88 -32.57
N LEU A 382 14.99 9.76 -33.04
CA LEU A 382 14.43 8.75 -32.16
C LEU A 382 15.50 8.09 -31.28
N CYS A 383 16.66 7.73 -31.86
CA CYS A 383 17.79 7.21 -31.10
C CYS A 383 18.31 8.21 -30.05
N CYS A 384 18.29 9.52 -30.34
CA CYS A 384 18.64 10.54 -29.35
C CYS A 384 17.66 10.55 -28.17
N ALA A 385 16.35 10.42 -28.43
CA ALA A 385 15.36 10.30 -27.37
C ALA A 385 15.58 9.01 -26.54
N ASP A 386 15.78 7.87 -27.18
CA ASP A 386 16.04 6.58 -26.52
C ASP A 386 17.34 6.56 -25.70
N CYS A 387 18.38 7.28 -26.11
CA CYS A 387 19.60 7.45 -25.31
C CYS A 387 19.33 8.14 -23.96
N LEU A 388 18.34 9.04 -23.88
CA LEU A 388 17.96 9.68 -22.61
C LEU A 388 17.39 8.66 -21.61
N MET A 389 16.64 7.65 -22.08
CA MET A 389 16.18 6.54 -21.23
C MET A 389 17.37 5.72 -20.70
N GLY A 390 18.37 5.47 -21.54
CA GLY A 390 19.60 4.78 -21.12
C GLY A 390 20.36 5.56 -20.04
N PHE A 391 20.49 6.88 -20.21
CA PHE A 391 21.12 7.76 -19.21
C PHE A 391 20.35 7.77 -17.87
N TYR A 392 19.02 7.81 -17.93
CA TYR A 392 18.15 7.67 -16.75
C TYR A 392 18.45 6.37 -15.98
N LEU A 393 18.48 5.23 -16.67
CA LEU A 393 18.77 3.93 -16.03
C LEU A 393 20.17 3.87 -15.44
N PHE A 394 21.18 4.45 -16.10
CA PHE A 394 22.53 4.59 -15.55
C PHE A 394 22.53 5.36 -14.23
N CYS A 395 21.79 6.47 -14.15
CA CYS A 395 21.67 7.24 -12.92
C CYS A 395 21.04 6.41 -11.80
N ILE A 396 19.91 5.73 -12.07
CA ILE A 396 19.25 4.87 -11.07
C ILE A 396 20.19 3.75 -10.59
N GLY A 397 20.91 3.09 -11.50
CA GLY A 397 21.89 2.06 -11.13
C GLY A 397 23.04 2.61 -10.29
N ALA A 398 23.56 3.80 -10.61
CA ALA A 398 24.62 4.45 -9.85
C ALA A 398 24.18 4.86 -8.43
N PHE A 399 22.96 5.41 -8.29
CA PHE A 399 22.40 5.77 -6.98
C PHE A 399 22.00 4.55 -6.14
N ASP A 400 21.58 3.46 -6.76
CA ASP A 400 21.36 2.18 -6.06
C ASP A 400 22.66 1.66 -5.42
N ILE A 401 23.79 1.71 -6.15
CA ILE A 401 25.12 1.37 -5.60
C ILE A 401 25.51 2.36 -4.49
N LYS A 402 25.28 3.67 -4.70
CA LYS A 402 25.64 4.72 -3.73
C LYS A 402 24.95 4.53 -2.38
N PHE A 403 23.70 4.07 -2.38
CA PHE A 403 22.88 3.94 -1.17
C PHE A 403 22.79 2.51 -0.65
N GLN A 404 23.61 1.60 -1.17
CA GLN A 404 23.59 0.18 -0.83
C GLN A 404 23.84 -0.06 0.67
N GLY A 405 22.95 -0.83 1.30
CA GLY A 405 22.99 -1.18 2.73
C GLY A 405 22.28 -0.19 3.66
N GLU A 406 22.08 1.07 3.26
CA GLU A 406 21.53 2.11 4.14
C GLU A 406 20.52 3.06 3.46
N TYR A 407 19.84 2.61 2.41
CA TYR A 407 18.96 3.47 1.60
C TYR A 407 17.92 4.26 2.41
N ASN A 408 17.30 3.68 3.43
CA ASN A 408 16.27 4.37 4.22
C ASN A 408 16.77 5.69 4.85
N LYS A 409 18.05 5.79 5.24
CA LYS A 409 18.61 7.04 5.79
C LYS A 409 18.65 8.16 4.74
N HIS A 410 18.77 7.80 3.47
CA HIS A 410 18.90 8.73 2.35
C HIS A 410 17.61 8.86 1.52
N ALA A 411 16.62 7.99 1.72
CA ALA A 411 15.41 7.92 0.91
C ALA A 411 14.68 9.27 0.81
N GLN A 412 14.45 9.93 1.95
CA GLN A 412 13.83 11.25 2.00
C GLN A 412 14.65 12.29 1.22
N ALA A 413 15.95 12.38 1.50
CA ALA A 413 16.84 13.34 0.86
C ALA A 413 16.93 13.11 -0.65
N TRP A 414 17.02 11.84 -1.09
CA TRP A 414 17.06 11.44 -2.50
C TRP A 414 15.77 11.82 -3.23
N MET A 415 14.62 11.44 -2.68
CA MET A 415 13.32 11.67 -3.31
C MET A 415 12.95 13.17 -3.39
N GLU A 416 13.40 13.99 -2.45
CA GLU A 416 13.18 15.44 -2.50
C GLU A 416 14.22 16.21 -3.32
N SER A 417 15.34 15.54 -3.65
CA SER A 417 16.47 16.12 -4.35
C SER A 417 16.14 16.64 -5.75
N TRP A 418 16.91 17.61 -6.23
CA TRP A 418 16.77 18.11 -7.59
C TRP A 418 17.28 17.08 -8.61
N GLU A 419 18.24 16.24 -8.20
CA GLU A 419 18.81 15.15 -9.00
C GLU A 419 17.74 14.13 -9.37
N CYS A 420 16.97 13.63 -8.39
CA CYS A 420 15.88 12.69 -8.63
C CYS A 420 14.83 13.29 -9.56
N LYS A 421 14.42 14.55 -9.32
CA LYS A 421 13.43 15.24 -10.17
C LYS A 421 13.91 15.40 -11.61
N LEU A 422 15.18 15.75 -11.82
CA LEU A 422 15.76 15.89 -13.15
C LEU A 422 15.85 14.54 -13.86
N VAL A 423 16.38 13.51 -13.20
CA VAL A 423 16.51 12.14 -13.72
C VAL A 423 15.13 11.61 -14.14
N GLY A 424 14.10 11.80 -13.32
CA GLY A 424 12.72 11.46 -13.63
C GLY A 424 12.15 12.21 -14.84
N SER A 425 12.41 13.52 -14.94
CA SER A 425 11.95 14.33 -16.07
C SER A 425 12.57 13.90 -17.41
N LEU A 426 13.82 13.44 -17.41
CA LEU A 426 14.51 12.93 -18.60
C LEU A 426 13.89 11.61 -19.09
N ALA A 427 13.51 10.73 -18.17
CA ALA A 427 12.83 9.48 -18.51
C ALA A 427 11.46 9.73 -19.16
N MET A 428 10.67 10.66 -18.60
CA MET A 428 9.39 11.07 -19.18
C MET A 428 9.58 11.75 -20.54
N LEU A 429 10.59 12.61 -20.68
CA LEU A 429 10.89 13.29 -21.94
C LEU A 429 11.21 12.26 -23.02
N SER A 430 12.05 11.28 -22.67
CA SER A 430 12.41 10.17 -23.54
C SER A 430 11.17 9.38 -24.01
N SER A 431 10.31 8.95 -23.08
CA SER A 431 9.14 8.14 -23.43
C SER A 431 8.15 8.89 -24.32
N GLU A 432 7.81 10.12 -23.96
CA GLU A 432 6.80 10.90 -24.68
C GLU A 432 7.28 11.34 -26.07
N VAL A 433 8.55 11.80 -26.18
CA VAL A 433 9.14 12.14 -27.48
C VAL A 433 9.20 10.91 -28.37
N SER A 434 9.59 9.75 -27.86
CA SER A 434 9.66 8.51 -28.65
C SER A 434 8.28 8.12 -29.23
N VAL A 435 7.20 8.19 -28.45
CA VAL A 435 5.82 7.88 -28.94
C VAL A 435 5.37 8.88 -30.00
N MET A 436 5.62 10.18 -29.79
CA MET A 436 5.28 11.21 -30.77
C MET A 436 6.08 11.05 -32.08
N MET A 437 7.37 10.68 -31.98
CA MET A 437 8.23 10.40 -33.13
C MET A 437 7.77 9.17 -33.92
N LEU A 438 7.41 8.08 -33.24
CA LEU A 438 6.84 6.89 -33.87
C LEU A 438 5.54 7.23 -34.61
N THR A 439 4.65 8.00 -33.97
CA THR A 439 3.39 8.46 -34.57
C THR A 439 3.65 9.28 -35.84
N TYR A 440 4.59 10.22 -35.78
CA TYR A 440 5.00 11.01 -36.95
C TYR A 440 5.54 10.13 -38.08
N MET A 441 6.44 9.19 -37.77
CA MET A 441 7.02 8.28 -38.76
C MET A 441 5.94 7.41 -39.42
N THR A 442 4.94 6.94 -38.66
CA THR A 442 3.80 6.18 -39.18
C THR A 442 2.92 7.04 -40.08
N LEU A 443 2.57 8.26 -39.66
CA LEU A 443 1.73 9.19 -40.43
C LEU A 443 2.40 9.61 -41.74
N GLU A 444 3.70 9.90 -41.72
CA GLU A 444 4.48 10.22 -42.93
C GLU A 444 4.36 9.09 -43.97
N LYS A 445 4.48 7.82 -43.53
CA LYS A 445 4.35 6.66 -44.42
C LYS A 445 2.94 6.42 -44.88
N TYR A 446 1.96 6.64 -44.01
CA TYR A 446 0.54 6.56 -44.37
C TYR A 446 0.21 7.52 -45.52
N LEU A 447 0.63 8.78 -45.40
CA LEU A 447 0.39 9.80 -46.44
C LEU A 447 1.05 9.42 -47.77
N CYS A 448 2.29 8.93 -47.75
CA CYS A 448 3.00 8.52 -48.97
C CYS A 448 2.34 7.32 -49.68
N ILE A 449 1.88 6.31 -48.93
CA ILE A 449 1.38 5.05 -49.50
C ILE A 449 -0.09 5.15 -49.91
N VAL A 450 -0.92 5.85 -49.12
CA VAL A 450 -2.36 5.96 -49.39
C VAL A 450 -2.65 7.05 -50.43
N PHE A 451 -1.84 8.11 -50.47
CA PHE A 451 -2.04 9.25 -51.38
C PHE A 451 -0.81 9.53 -52.26
N PRO A 452 -0.46 8.62 -53.19
CA PRO A 452 0.80 8.70 -53.97
C PRO A 452 0.91 9.92 -54.89
N PHE A 453 -0.21 10.50 -55.35
CA PHE A 453 -0.24 11.67 -56.26
C PHE A 453 -0.48 13.01 -55.53
N SER A 454 -0.56 12.98 -54.21
CA SER A 454 -0.73 14.16 -53.39
C SER A 454 0.64 14.84 -53.21
N HIS A 455 0.75 16.15 -53.39
CA HIS A 455 1.99 16.93 -53.19
C HIS A 455 2.53 16.93 -51.73
N PHE A 456 1.96 16.11 -50.84
CA PHE A 456 2.26 15.99 -49.42
C PHE A 456 3.53 15.18 -49.14
N ARG A 457 4.61 15.39 -49.91
CA ARG A 457 5.93 14.85 -49.57
C ARG A 457 6.66 15.85 -48.70
N ALA A 458 6.80 15.55 -47.41
CA ALA A 458 7.46 16.44 -46.47
C ALA A 458 8.88 16.74 -46.95
N GLY A 459 9.22 18.02 -47.11
CA GLY A 459 10.58 18.45 -47.47
C GLY A 459 11.54 18.30 -46.30
N ARG A 460 12.87 18.33 -46.55
CA ARG A 460 13.89 18.24 -45.49
C ARG A 460 13.70 19.29 -44.38
N GLY A 461 13.34 20.53 -44.77
CA GLY A 461 13.06 21.62 -43.82
C GLY A 461 11.79 21.38 -42.99
N GLN A 462 10.73 20.83 -43.60
CA GLN A 462 9.48 20.50 -42.90
C GLN A 462 9.69 19.35 -41.92
N THR A 463 10.43 18.31 -42.30
CA THR A 463 10.81 17.22 -41.38
C THR A 463 11.59 17.78 -40.20
N LEU A 464 12.62 18.60 -40.44
CA LEU A 464 13.40 19.20 -39.36
C LEU A 464 12.53 20.05 -38.42
N CYS A 465 11.68 20.92 -38.97
CA CYS A 465 10.75 21.75 -38.20
C CYS A 465 9.79 20.91 -37.35
N THR A 466 9.27 19.81 -37.90
CA THR A 466 8.36 18.90 -37.19
C THR A 466 9.08 18.17 -36.06
N LEU A 467 10.29 17.65 -36.31
CA LEU A 467 11.10 17.00 -35.28
C LEU A 467 11.44 17.98 -34.14
N THR A 468 11.81 19.23 -34.46
CA THR A 468 12.05 20.26 -33.44
C THR A 468 10.80 20.63 -32.66
N ALA A 469 9.63 20.65 -33.30
CA ALA A 469 8.36 20.90 -32.63
C ALA A 469 7.98 19.76 -31.66
N ILE A 470 8.22 18.50 -32.05
CA ILE A 470 8.00 17.34 -31.17
C ILE A 470 8.89 17.43 -29.93
N TRP A 471 10.18 17.78 -30.09
CA TRP A 471 11.07 18.02 -28.94
C TRP A 471 10.57 19.16 -28.07
N GLY A 472 10.18 20.30 -28.66
CA GLY A 472 9.63 21.44 -27.93
C GLY A 472 8.39 21.08 -27.11
N LEU A 473 7.46 20.31 -27.69
CA LEU A 473 6.27 19.81 -27.00
C LEU A 473 6.65 18.83 -25.87
N GLY A 474 7.59 17.92 -26.12
CA GLY A 474 8.10 17.01 -25.09
C GLY A 474 8.69 17.74 -23.88
N PHE A 475 9.56 18.74 -24.13
CA PHE A 475 10.12 19.57 -23.06
C PHE A 475 9.04 20.37 -22.33
N PHE A 476 8.04 20.89 -23.05
CA PHE A 476 6.92 21.58 -22.43
C PHE A 476 6.16 20.65 -21.47
N ILE A 477 5.83 19.44 -21.91
CA ILE A 477 5.15 18.42 -21.10
C ILE A 477 5.97 18.04 -19.84
N THR A 478 7.30 17.94 -19.93
CA THR A 478 8.10 17.55 -18.76
C THR A 478 8.43 18.68 -17.80
N ILE A 479 8.39 19.94 -18.25
CA ILE A 479 8.69 21.09 -17.39
C ILE A 479 7.45 21.56 -16.62
N ILE A 480 6.23 21.33 -17.14
CA ILE A 480 4.96 21.75 -16.48
C ILE A 480 4.90 21.42 -14.98
N PRO A 481 5.22 20.19 -14.52
CA PRO A 481 5.16 19.84 -13.10
C PRO A 481 6.11 20.63 -12.19
N PHE A 482 7.13 21.31 -12.74
CA PHE A 482 8.05 22.14 -11.96
C PHE A 482 7.48 23.52 -11.62
N PHE A 483 6.49 24.04 -12.34
CA PHE A 483 6.00 25.41 -12.14
C PHE A 483 5.08 25.59 -10.93
N SER A 484 4.33 24.55 -10.52
CA SER A 484 3.38 24.66 -9.40
C SER A 484 3.51 23.48 -8.43
N TYR A 485 4.19 23.72 -7.31
CA TYR A 485 4.26 22.75 -6.21
C TYR A 485 2.89 22.55 -5.53
N GLU A 486 2.04 23.58 -5.52
CA GLU A 486 0.69 23.48 -4.96
C GLU A 486 -0.18 22.48 -5.74
N THR A 487 -0.11 22.50 -7.08
CA THR A 487 -0.91 21.63 -7.94
C THR A 487 -0.30 20.23 -8.08
N PHE A 488 1.03 20.15 -8.27
CA PHE A 488 1.70 18.90 -8.64
C PHE A 488 2.42 18.22 -7.47
N GLY A 489 2.80 18.97 -6.44
CA GLY A 489 3.63 18.48 -5.33
C GLY A 489 5.00 17.99 -5.83
N ASN A 490 5.57 17.00 -5.15
CA ASN A 490 6.81 16.35 -5.60
C ASN A 490 6.54 15.32 -6.71
N PHE A 491 6.09 15.76 -7.89
CA PHE A 491 5.59 14.89 -8.96
C PHE A 491 6.56 13.77 -9.38
N TYR A 492 7.82 14.11 -9.65
CA TYR A 492 8.84 13.15 -10.05
C TYR A 492 9.42 12.37 -8.86
N GLY A 493 9.61 13.02 -7.71
CA GLY A 493 10.28 12.44 -6.54
C GLY A 493 9.37 11.67 -5.58
N ARG A 494 8.36 10.96 -6.08
CA ARG A 494 7.39 10.23 -5.24
C ARG A 494 7.79 8.81 -4.88
N ASN A 495 8.69 8.22 -5.66
CA ASN A 495 9.21 6.88 -5.44
C ASN A 495 10.74 6.91 -5.60
N GLY A 496 11.41 5.84 -5.15
CA GLY A 496 12.87 5.73 -5.23
C GLY A 496 13.45 5.77 -6.66
N VAL A 497 12.65 5.43 -7.68
CA VAL A 497 13.06 5.44 -9.10
C VAL A 497 12.74 6.75 -9.82
N CYS A 498 12.13 7.72 -9.14
CA CYS A 498 11.85 9.06 -9.66
C CYS A 498 10.92 9.10 -10.89
N PHE A 499 10.05 8.10 -11.10
CA PHE A 499 9.19 8.01 -12.30
C PHE A 499 7.69 8.08 -11.97
N PRO A 500 6.91 8.98 -12.59
CA PRO A 500 5.52 9.30 -12.20
C PRO A 500 4.46 8.31 -12.75
N LEU A 501 4.74 7.00 -12.69
CA LEU A 501 3.80 5.95 -13.10
C LEU A 501 2.86 5.51 -11.97
N GLN A 502 3.34 5.50 -10.74
CA GLN A 502 2.58 5.04 -9.58
C GLN A 502 1.56 6.11 -9.15
N SER A 503 0.27 5.74 -9.13
CA SER A 503 -0.81 6.57 -8.59
C SER A 503 -1.17 6.04 -7.21
N ASP A 504 -0.53 6.58 -6.19
CA ASP A 504 -0.97 6.34 -4.81
C ASP A 504 -2.28 7.10 -4.55
N SER A 505 -3.11 6.57 -3.64
CA SER A 505 -4.39 7.19 -3.22
C SER A 505 -4.23 8.61 -2.63
N THR A 506 -3.01 9.03 -2.34
CA THR A 506 -2.65 10.33 -1.76
C THR A 506 -2.22 11.37 -2.78
N GLU A 507 -2.27 11.04 -4.07
CA GLU A 507 -1.91 11.96 -5.14
C GLU A 507 -2.84 13.18 -5.17
N LYS A 508 -2.25 14.40 -5.17
CA LYS A 508 -3.02 15.63 -5.39
C LYS A 508 -3.80 15.52 -6.70
N PHE A 509 -5.05 15.99 -6.69
CA PHE A 509 -5.97 15.86 -7.82
C PHE A 509 -5.35 16.33 -9.16
N GLY A 510 -4.61 17.45 -9.16
CA GLY A 510 -3.94 17.98 -10.35
C GLY A 510 -2.83 17.07 -10.91
N ALA A 511 -1.99 16.51 -10.05
CA ALA A 511 -0.94 15.56 -10.45
C ALA A 511 -1.53 14.27 -11.04
N ARG A 512 -2.58 13.74 -10.42
CA ARG A 512 -3.27 12.52 -10.90
C ARG A 512 -3.84 12.74 -12.29
N GLY A 513 -4.59 13.84 -12.46
CA GLY A 513 -5.17 14.21 -13.75
C GLY A 513 -4.11 14.39 -14.83
N TYR A 514 -2.98 15.00 -14.50
CA TYR A 514 -1.87 15.20 -15.43
C TYR A 514 -1.20 13.89 -15.85
N SER A 515 -0.83 13.04 -14.89
CA SER A 515 -0.20 11.75 -15.15
C SER A 515 -1.12 10.84 -15.99
N VAL A 516 -2.43 10.82 -15.69
CA VAL A 516 -3.43 10.08 -16.49
C VAL A 516 -3.57 10.68 -17.90
N GLY A 517 -3.63 12.01 -18.01
CA GLY A 517 -3.74 12.70 -19.29
C GLY A 517 -2.58 12.38 -20.24
N ILE A 518 -1.35 12.29 -19.73
CA ILE A 518 -0.17 11.95 -20.53
C ILE A 518 -0.10 10.44 -20.81
N PHE A 519 0.02 9.61 -19.76
CA PHE A 519 0.32 8.19 -19.94
C PHE A 519 -0.85 7.36 -20.47
N LEU A 520 -2.09 7.79 -20.23
CA LEU A 520 -3.28 7.14 -20.79
C LEU A 520 -3.86 7.95 -21.93
N GLY A 521 -4.09 9.26 -21.77
CA GLY A 521 -4.76 10.07 -22.80
C GLY A 521 -3.95 10.24 -24.09
N LEU A 522 -2.80 10.92 -24.02
CA LEU A 522 -1.96 11.24 -25.17
C LEU A 522 -1.43 9.98 -25.85
N ASN A 523 -0.92 9.02 -25.07
CA ASN A 523 -0.37 7.78 -25.61
C ASN A 523 -1.44 6.86 -26.23
N LEU A 524 -2.67 6.81 -25.68
CA LEU A 524 -3.77 6.08 -26.31
C LEU A 524 -4.19 6.73 -27.64
N LEU A 525 -4.25 8.07 -27.69
CA LEU A 525 -4.59 8.79 -28.92
C LEU A 525 -3.54 8.54 -30.02
N ALA A 526 -2.25 8.61 -29.66
CA ALA A 526 -1.14 8.26 -30.54
C ALA A 526 -1.29 6.81 -31.06
N PHE A 527 -1.56 5.86 -30.17
CA PHE A 527 -1.76 4.46 -30.54
C PHE A 527 -2.94 4.25 -31.50
N ILE A 528 -4.09 4.90 -31.25
CA ILE A 528 -5.25 4.86 -32.15
C ILE A 528 -4.89 5.39 -33.54
N ALA A 529 -4.20 6.53 -33.61
CA ALA A 529 -3.77 7.13 -34.88
C ALA A 529 -2.83 6.20 -35.67
N ILE A 530 -1.91 5.55 -34.96
CA ILE A 530 -0.98 4.56 -35.49
C ILE A 530 -1.74 3.35 -36.06
N VAL A 531 -2.62 2.72 -35.28
CA VAL A 531 -3.39 1.54 -35.70
C VAL A 531 -4.26 1.85 -36.91
N PHE A 532 -4.93 3.01 -36.91
CA PHE A 532 -5.73 3.49 -38.03
C PHE A 532 -4.89 3.66 -39.30
N SER A 533 -3.71 4.27 -39.16
CA SER A 533 -2.77 4.52 -40.25
C SER A 533 -2.28 3.23 -40.90
N TYR A 534 -1.87 2.22 -40.10
CA TYR A 534 -1.44 0.93 -40.64
C TYR A 534 -2.60 0.14 -41.26
N SER A 535 -3.77 0.11 -40.61
CA SER A 535 -4.94 -0.58 -41.15
C SER A 535 -5.30 -0.05 -42.54
N SER A 536 -5.30 1.28 -42.69
CA SER A 536 -5.55 1.95 -43.97
C SER A 536 -4.43 1.71 -44.99
N MET A 537 -3.17 1.71 -44.56
CA MET A 537 -2.01 1.42 -45.40
C MET A 537 -2.06 -0.01 -45.97
N PHE A 538 -2.30 -1.01 -45.13
CA PHE A 538 -2.42 -2.42 -45.56
C PHE A 538 -3.63 -2.63 -46.47
N TYR A 539 -4.76 -2.00 -46.16
CA TYR A 539 -5.94 -2.03 -47.03
C TYR A 539 -5.63 -1.44 -48.42
N SER A 540 -4.97 -0.28 -48.47
CA SER A 540 -4.55 0.35 -49.73
C SER A 540 -3.58 -0.54 -50.50
N ILE A 541 -2.58 -1.14 -49.84
CA ILE A 541 -1.63 -2.06 -50.47
C ILE A 541 -2.36 -3.26 -51.09
N HIS A 542 -3.32 -3.85 -50.37
CA HIS A 542 -4.08 -5.00 -50.88
C HIS A 542 -4.97 -4.62 -52.07
N LYS A 543 -5.63 -3.45 -52.02
CA LYS A 543 -6.50 -2.94 -53.09
C LYS A 543 -5.72 -2.53 -54.34
N THR A 544 -4.57 -1.88 -54.17
CA THR A 544 -3.76 -1.29 -55.26
C THR A 544 -2.78 -2.31 -55.86
N GLY A 545 -2.30 -3.27 -55.05
CA GLY A 545 -1.49 -4.40 -55.49
C GLY A 545 -2.22 -5.36 -56.45
N ALA A 546 -3.56 -5.33 -56.47
CA ALA A 546 -4.37 -6.10 -57.41
C ALA A 546 -4.53 -5.42 -58.80
N LYS A 547 -4.11 -4.16 -58.98
CA LYS A 547 -4.49 -3.34 -60.16
C LYS A 547 -3.36 -2.67 -60.96
N THR A 548 -2.07 -2.82 -60.62
CA THR A 548 -1.02 -1.98 -61.24
C THR A 548 0.27 -2.72 -61.62
N ALA A 549 0.86 -2.34 -62.76
CA ALA A 549 2.06 -2.94 -63.37
C ALA A 549 3.42 -2.39 -62.87
N GLU A 550 3.44 -1.34 -62.02
CA GLU A 550 4.67 -0.78 -61.42
C GLU A 550 5.08 -1.50 -60.12
N ARG A 551 5.42 -2.79 -60.23
CA ARG A 551 5.75 -3.68 -59.10
C ARG A 551 7.02 -3.29 -58.32
N SER A 552 7.97 -2.58 -58.91
CA SER A 552 9.31 -2.36 -58.31
C SER A 552 9.36 -1.27 -57.25
N VAL A 553 8.70 -0.12 -57.46
CA VAL A 553 8.68 0.99 -56.49
C VAL A 553 7.75 0.67 -55.33
N LEU A 554 6.56 0.13 -55.62
CA LEU A 554 5.57 -0.29 -54.62
C LEU A 554 6.10 -1.41 -53.72
N SER A 555 6.83 -2.39 -54.25
CA SER A 555 7.40 -3.48 -53.42
C SER A 555 8.46 -2.99 -52.43
N ARG A 556 9.25 -1.97 -52.78
CA ARG A 556 10.23 -1.34 -51.88
C ARG A 556 9.53 -0.62 -50.72
N GLU A 557 8.49 0.16 -50.98
CA GLU A 557 7.71 0.85 -49.94
C GLU A 557 6.92 -0.12 -49.06
N VAL A 558 6.36 -1.20 -49.62
CA VAL A 558 5.67 -2.26 -48.85
C VAL A 558 6.63 -3.03 -47.94
N THR A 559 7.86 -3.30 -48.39
CA THR A 559 8.88 -3.98 -47.56
C THR A 559 9.29 -3.09 -46.37
N ILE A 560 9.42 -1.78 -46.60
CA ILE A 560 9.68 -0.79 -45.56
C ILE A 560 8.48 -0.69 -44.59
N ALA A 561 7.24 -0.65 -45.10
CA ALA A 561 6.02 -0.60 -44.30
C ALA A 561 5.84 -1.83 -43.39
N LYS A 562 6.10 -3.04 -43.88
CA LYS A 562 6.08 -4.28 -43.08
C LYS A 562 7.09 -4.25 -41.93
N ARG A 563 8.25 -3.65 -42.15
CA ARG A 563 9.27 -3.50 -41.11
C ARG A 563 8.82 -2.52 -40.02
N PHE A 564 8.26 -1.39 -40.44
CA PHE A 564 7.67 -0.40 -39.54
C PHE A 564 6.50 -0.95 -38.73
N PHE A 565 5.69 -1.84 -39.32
CA PHE A 565 4.64 -2.54 -38.60
C PHE A 565 5.19 -3.34 -37.41
N PHE A 566 6.29 -4.09 -37.57
CA PHE A 566 6.88 -4.83 -36.45
C PHE A 566 7.42 -3.91 -35.35
N ILE A 567 8.04 -2.79 -35.72
CA ILE A 567 8.52 -1.76 -34.77
C ILE A 567 7.37 -1.23 -33.92
N VAL A 568 6.29 -0.82 -34.58
CA VAL A 568 5.12 -0.28 -33.93
C VAL A 568 4.39 -1.33 -33.11
N PHE A 569 4.35 -2.57 -33.59
CA PHE A 569 3.75 -3.68 -32.86
C PHE A 569 4.52 -3.99 -31.57
N THR A 570 5.85 -3.96 -31.60
CA THR A 570 6.65 -4.14 -30.37
C THR A 570 6.44 -3.01 -29.37
N ASP A 571 6.37 -1.75 -29.84
CA ASP A 571 6.05 -0.59 -28.98
C ASP A 571 4.66 -0.75 -28.35
N ALA A 572 3.65 -1.11 -29.15
CA ALA A 572 2.28 -1.36 -28.68
C ALA A 572 2.21 -2.40 -27.55
N LEU A 573 2.95 -3.50 -27.70
CA LEU A 573 3.01 -4.55 -26.67
C LEU A 573 3.61 -4.05 -25.36
N CYS A 574 4.57 -3.12 -25.41
CA CYS A 574 5.17 -2.50 -24.24
C CYS A 574 4.23 -1.52 -23.53
N TRP A 575 3.32 -0.87 -24.26
CA TRP A 575 2.35 0.08 -23.71
C TRP A 575 1.10 -0.57 -23.10
N ILE A 576 0.72 -1.79 -23.52
CA ILE A 576 -0.44 -2.50 -22.96
C ILE A 576 -0.37 -2.60 -21.42
N PRO A 577 0.73 -3.07 -20.79
CA PRO A 577 0.84 -3.11 -19.34
C PRO A 577 0.69 -1.73 -18.67
N ILE A 578 1.22 -0.68 -19.31
CA ILE A 578 1.16 0.70 -18.79
C ILE A 578 -0.28 1.20 -18.79
N PHE A 579 -1.02 0.99 -19.88
CA PHE A 579 -2.44 1.35 -19.97
C PHE A 579 -3.28 0.59 -18.95
N LEU A 580 -3.05 -0.72 -18.81
CA LEU A 580 -3.75 -1.55 -17.83
C LEU A 580 -3.50 -1.07 -16.40
N LEU A 581 -2.24 -0.81 -16.02
CA LEU A 581 -1.92 -0.30 -14.69
C LEU A 581 -2.54 1.06 -14.42
N LYS A 582 -2.49 1.99 -15.40
CA LYS A 582 -3.12 3.30 -15.26
C LYS A 582 -4.64 3.21 -15.17
N ALA A 583 -5.28 2.33 -15.93
CA ALA A 583 -6.72 2.09 -15.84
C ALA A 583 -7.13 1.50 -14.49
N VAL A 584 -6.38 0.51 -13.97
CA VAL A 584 -6.61 -0.06 -12.64
C VAL A 584 -6.40 0.98 -11.54
N SER A 585 -5.45 1.91 -11.70
CA SER A 585 -5.26 3.00 -10.74
C SER A 585 -6.45 3.96 -10.63
N LEU A 586 -7.37 3.96 -11.60
CA LEU A 586 -8.61 4.75 -11.52
C LEU A 586 -9.69 4.07 -10.66
N THR A 587 -9.61 2.75 -10.45
CA THR A 587 -10.62 1.97 -9.71
C THR A 587 -10.32 1.86 -8.20
N GLU A 588 -9.40 2.66 -7.66
CA GLU A 588 -8.95 2.63 -6.25
C GLU A 588 -8.45 1.26 -5.76
N ALA A 589 -8.06 0.37 -6.68
CA ALA A 589 -7.50 -0.93 -6.34
C ALA A 589 -6.02 -0.79 -5.92
N GLU A 590 -5.61 -1.48 -4.84
CA GLU A 590 -4.21 -1.50 -4.41
C GLU A 590 -3.34 -2.25 -5.42
N ILE A 591 -2.41 -1.52 -6.05
CA ILE A 591 -1.44 -2.09 -6.99
C ILE A 591 -0.14 -2.37 -6.23
N PRO A 592 0.38 -3.62 -6.23
CA PRO A 592 1.67 -3.91 -5.63
C PRO A 592 2.78 -3.09 -6.30
N GLY A 593 3.56 -2.33 -5.51
CA GLY A 593 4.65 -1.50 -6.03
C GLY A 593 5.74 -2.30 -6.78
N THR A 594 5.85 -3.60 -6.51
CA THR A 594 6.74 -4.51 -7.26
C THR A 594 6.40 -4.56 -8.74
N ILE A 595 5.12 -4.55 -9.12
CA ILE A 595 4.68 -4.56 -10.52
C ILE A 595 5.07 -3.25 -11.20
N THR A 596 4.86 -2.12 -10.52
CA THR A 596 5.24 -0.80 -11.05
C THR A 596 6.75 -0.69 -11.30
N SER A 597 7.56 -1.30 -10.43
CA SER A 597 9.02 -1.36 -10.58
C SER A 597 9.43 -2.11 -11.84
N TRP A 598 8.87 -3.29 -12.08
CA TRP A 598 9.13 -4.08 -13.29
C TRP A 598 8.73 -3.32 -14.54
N VAL A 599 7.62 -2.56 -14.50
CA VAL A 599 7.22 -1.77 -15.66
C VAL A 599 8.22 -0.65 -15.94
N VAL A 600 8.64 0.12 -14.93
CA VAL A 600 9.55 1.26 -15.13
C VAL A 600 10.97 0.81 -15.50
N ILE A 601 11.49 -0.24 -14.85
CA ILE A 601 12.87 -0.68 -15.02
C ILE A 601 13.06 -1.61 -16.22
N PHE A 602 12.04 -2.40 -16.57
CA PHE A 602 12.17 -3.42 -17.61
C PHE A 602 11.26 -3.15 -18.82
N ILE A 603 9.95 -2.98 -18.65
CA ILE A 603 9.01 -2.90 -19.77
C ILE A 603 9.13 -1.59 -20.53
N LEU A 604 9.24 -0.45 -19.85
CA LEU A 604 9.35 0.85 -20.51
C LEU A 604 10.66 0.95 -21.33
N PRO A 605 11.84 0.56 -20.82
CA PRO A 605 13.08 0.68 -21.58
C PRO A 605 13.30 -0.41 -22.64
N ILE A 606 12.53 -1.50 -22.62
CA ILE A 606 12.69 -2.59 -23.61
C ILE A 606 12.45 -2.11 -25.04
N ASN A 607 11.52 -1.18 -25.21
CA ASN A 607 11.22 -0.61 -26.51
C ASN A 607 12.45 0.13 -27.07
N SER A 608 13.03 1.04 -26.26
CA SER A 608 14.26 1.76 -26.60
C SER A 608 15.47 0.83 -26.82
N ALA A 609 15.50 -0.36 -26.20
CA ALA A 609 16.56 -1.35 -26.37
C ALA A 609 16.42 -2.17 -27.66
N LEU A 610 15.20 -2.50 -28.06
CA LEU A 610 14.90 -3.30 -29.26
C LEU A 610 14.91 -2.45 -30.53
N ASN A 611 14.58 -1.17 -30.42
CA ASN A 611 14.58 -0.18 -31.50
C ASN A 611 15.82 -0.28 -32.43
N PRO A 612 17.08 -0.23 -31.92
CA PRO A 612 18.28 -0.40 -32.75
C PRO A 612 18.30 -1.65 -33.65
N ILE A 613 17.83 -2.79 -33.11
CA ILE A 613 17.80 -4.08 -33.82
C ILE A 613 16.80 -4.00 -34.97
N LEU A 614 15.61 -3.45 -34.68
CA LEU A 614 14.52 -3.35 -35.63
C LEU A 614 14.79 -2.31 -36.74
N TYR A 615 15.47 -1.20 -36.43
CA TYR A 615 15.75 -0.11 -37.40
C TYR A 615 16.96 -0.33 -38.30
N THR A 616 17.96 -1.09 -37.86
CA THR A 616 19.27 -1.09 -38.53
C THR A 616 19.78 -2.50 -38.82
N LEU A 617 19.80 -3.40 -37.82
CA LEU A 617 20.42 -4.73 -37.97
C LEU A 617 19.67 -5.66 -38.94
N THR A 618 18.37 -5.46 -39.12
CA THR A 618 17.52 -6.25 -40.04
C THR A 618 17.51 -5.73 -41.49
N THR A 619 18.31 -4.72 -41.84
CA THR A 619 18.34 -4.15 -43.21
C THR A 619 19.24 -4.95 -44.15
N SER A 620 18.79 -5.26 -45.37
CA SER A 620 19.61 -5.93 -46.40
C SER A 620 20.89 -5.17 -46.73
N SER A 621 20.82 -3.83 -46.87
CA SER A 621 22.00 -2.98 -47.11
C SER A 621 23.04 -3.02 -45.97
N PHE A 622 22.59 -3.29 -44.74
CA PHE A 622 23.48 -3.50 -43.60
C PHE A 622 24.12 -4.89 -43.64
N GLN A 623 23.33 -5.93 -43.91
CA GLN A 623 23.84 -7.30 -44.04
C GLN A 623 24.87 -7.42 -45.17
N GLU A 624 24.68 -6.71 -46.29
CA GLU A 624 25.62 -6.69 -47.41
C GLU A 624 26.92 -5.95 -47.07
N LYS A 625 26.84 -4.75 -46.46
CA LYS A 625 28.06 -4.02 -46.06
C LYS A 625 28.79 -4.68 -44.89
N LEU A 626 28.08 -5.31 -43.95
CA LEU A 626 28.69 -6.10 -42.88
C LEU A 626 29.43 -7.31 -43.48
N LYS A 627 28.83 -7.98 -44.46
CA LYS A 627 29.51 -9.04 -45.23
C LYS A 627 30.74 -8.51 -45.96
N GLN A 628 30.67 -7.36 -46.62
CA GLN A 628 31.82 -6.73 -47.29
C GLN A 628 32.93 -6.35 -46.30
N CYS A 629 32.59 -5.81 -45.12
CA CYS A 629 33.56 -5.43 -44.10
C CYS A 629 34.19 -6.66 -43.42
N LEU A 630 33.41 -7.71 -43.18
CA LEU A 630 33.91 -9.00 -42.68
C LEU A 630 34.81 -9.68 -43.72
N GLN A 631 34.46 -9.60 -45.00
CA GLN A 631 35.27 -10.12 -46.12
C GLN A 631 36.58 -9.33 -46.30
N SER A 632 36.55 -8.00 -46.19
CA SER A 632 37.73 -7.14 -46.23
C SER A 632 38.69 -7.43 -45.08
N LYS A 633 38.19 -7.60 -43.84
CA LYS A 633 39.01 -8.05 -42.70
C LYS A 633 39.57 -9.46 -42.90
N ARG A 634 38.81 -10.37 -43.51
CA ARG A 634 39.27 -11.73 -43.83
C ARG A 634 40.40 -11.72 -44.86
N HIS A 635 40.32 -10.86 -45.88
CA HIS A 635 41.39 -10.63 -46.85
C HIS A 635 42.65 -10.01 -46.22
N GLN A 636 42.51 -9.02 -45.33
CA GLN A 636 43.64 -8.43 -44.59
C GLN A 636 44.36 -9.45 -43.68
N ILE A 637 43.62 -10.33 -43.01
CA ILE A 637 44.21 -11.41 -42.20
C ILE A 637 44.92 -12.45 -43.09
N GLN A 638 44.41 -12.70 -44.29
CA GLN A 638 44.98 -13.65 -45.24
C GLN A 638 46.21 -13.11 -45.99
N GLU A 639 46.30 -11.79 -46.22
CA GLU A 639 47.52 -11.12 -46.69
C GLU A 639 48.60 -11.02 -45.61
N SER A 640 48.22 -10.72 -44.36
CA SER A 640 49.14 -10.75 -43.21
C SER A 640 49.72 -12.15 -42.95
N GLY A 641 48.95 -13.22 -43.22
CA GLY A 641 49.42 -14.61 -43.11
C GLY A 641 50.37 -15.04 -44.23
N LYS A 642 50.23 -14.47 -45.45
CA LYS A 642 51.12 -14.75 -46.60
C LYS A 642 52.45 -13.99 -46.52
N SER A 643 52.48 -12.82 -45.89
CA SER A 643 53.74 -12.08 -45.68
C SER A 643 54.69 -12.76 -44.68
N PHE A 644 54.17 -13.61 -43.79
CA PHE A 644 54.98 -14.38 -42.83
C PHE A 644 55.52 -15.71 -43.39
N THR A 645 55.02 -16.19 -44.53
CA THR A 645 55.44 -17.48 -45.12
C THR A 645 56.48 -17.33 -46.25
N LEU A 646 56.79 -16.11 -46.69
CA LEU A 646 57.69 -15.84 -47.82
C LEU A 646 59.12 -15.41 -47.42
N VAL A 647 59.47 -15.43 -46.13
CA VAL A 647 60.80 -15.03 -45.62
C VAL A 647 61.65 -16.21 -45.08
N SER A 648 61.15 -17.45 -45.09
CA SER A 648 61.82 -18.58 -44.41
C SER A 648 62.24 -19.77 -45.29
N ILE A 649 62.45 -19.59 -46.60
CA ILE A 649 63.08 -20.64 -47.43
C ILE A 649 64.00 -20.00 -48.48
N ASN A 650 65.27 -19.75 -48.12
CA ASN A 650 66.43 -19.82 -49.02
C ASN A 650 67.73 -19.41 -48.30
N THR A 651 68.30 -20.30 -47.50
CA THR A 651 69.74 -20.33 -47.21
C THR A 651 70.15 -21.77 -46.88
N ASN A 652 70.64 -22.51 -47.87
CA ASN A 652 71.57 -23.64 -47.73
C ASN A 652 71.99 -24.12 -49.12
N THR A 653 73.15 -23.66 -49.60
CA THR A 653 74.08 -24.38 -50.50
C THR A 653 75.34 -23.53 -50.74
N ALA A 654 76.43 -23.86 -50.03
CA ALA A 654 77.84 -23.93 -50.45
C ALA A 654 78.74 -23.92 -49.22
#